data_AF-A0A9E7FP76-F1
#
_entry.id   AF-A0A9E7FP76-F1
#
_cell.length_a   1.000
_cell.length_b   1.000
_cell.length_c   1.000
_cell.angle_alpha   90.00
_cell.angle_beta   90.00
_cell.angle_gamma   90.00
#
_symmetry.space_group_name_H-M   'P 1'
#
loop_
_entity.id
_entity.type
_entity.pdbx_description
1 polymer ?
#
loop_
_entity_poly.entity_id
_entity_poly.type
_entity_poly.pdbx_seq_one_letter_code
_entity_poly.pdbx_strand_id
1 'polypeptide(L)'
;MQDGLANGGRAGRRRPGTLGRHLARRLVQVGVQDVFAVPGDFNLTLLDHLIAEPQLNLVGCCNELNAGYAADGYARASGVGACVVTFTVGGLSVINAIAGSYSENLPIICIVGGPNSNDYGTNRILHHTIGLPDFSQELRCFLTVTCHQESKPVYISISCNLPGIPHPTFVNEPVPYFLAPKVSNQLGLEAAVEATAQFLNKAVKPVLVAGPKLRVAKAQQAFVELADACGYPIAIMPSAKGMVPEHHPRFIGTYWGAVSTNFCGEIVESADAYLFAGPIFNDYSSVGYSLLIKKEKAVIAQPNRVTIANGPSFGWVFMADFLTALSRKLKKNTTALENYRRIYVPPSMPLRRENDEPLRDMLSGETTVIAETGDSWFNCQKLRLPENCGYEFQMQYGSIGWSVGATLGYAQAAKERRVIACIGDGSFRTGTTLDLSMPLTMGKANVGLKVRTEEELEEAIAKATGEMKDSLCFLECEASEASETNRSFKRPLSHFIAARCFLFPLRFPSHPIPCPGAMRSFVVRSVESALRRRGAASSNRRVFSSDSVPERKVAILGAAGGIGQPLALLMKLNPLVSNLALYDIAGTAGVAADVGHINTRAQVAGYVGEEQLGKALDGSDVVIIPAGVPRKPGMTRDDLFNINAGIVKSLCTAIAKYCPSAVVNMISNPVNSTVPIASEVFKKAGTYDEKKLFGVTTLDVVRAKTFYTGKAKVPVADVNVPVVGGHAGITILPLFSQATPAGNDLSTEDIKALTKRTQDGGTEVVEAKAGKGSATLSMAYAGAIFADACLKGLNGVPDIVECSFVQSSITELPFLLLR
;
A
#
# COMPACT_ATOMS: atom_id res chain seq x y z
N MET A 1 50.92 33.08 -36.91
CA MET A 1 51.36 32.20 -38.00
C MET A 1 50.09 31.61 -38.60
N GLN A 2 49.27 32.33 -39.39
CA GLN A 2 49.58 32.95 -40.69
C GLN A 2 50.38 31.98 -41.56
N ASP A 3 49.70 30.99 -42.12
CA ASP A 3 49.91 30.44 -43.47
C ASP A 3 48.80 29.43 -43.75
N GLY A 4 47.91 29.72 -44.71
CA GLY A 4 46.80 28.83 -45.07
C GLY A 4 45.58 29.46 -45.73
N LEU A 5 45.57 30.78 -45.98
CA LEU A 5 44.49 31.45 -46.72
C LEU A 5 44.84 31.60 -48.22
N ALA A 6 44.98 30.48 -48.93
CA ALA A 6 44.98 30.49 -50.39
C ALA A 6 44.80 29.06 -50.96
N ASN A 7 43.57 28.54 -50.93
CA ASN A 7 43.12 27.60 -51.96
C ASN A 7 41.59 27.57 -52.00
N GLY A 8 41.04 28.46 -52.83
CA GLY A 8 39.64 28.46 -53.22
C GLY A 8 39.32 27.27 -54.12
N GLY A 9 38.94 26.15 -53.51
CA GLY A 9 38.20 25.07 -54.16
C GLY A 9 36.70 25.23 -53.87
N ARG A 10 35.87 25.30 -54.92
CA ARG A 10 34.40 25.40 -54.87
C ARG A 10 33.81 24.51 -53.77
N ALA A 11 33.44 25.10 -52.64
CA ALA A 11 32.56 24.44 -51.67
C ALA A 11 31.19 24.27 -52.35
N GLY A 12 30.85 23.03 -52.70
CA GLY A 12 29.51 22.70 -53.21
C GLY A 12 28.46 23.29 -52.27
N ARG A 13 27.51 24.06 -52.83
CA ARG A 13 26.37 24.61 -52.11
C ARG A 13 25.74 23.48 -51.27
N ARG A 14 25.98 23.48 -49.95
CA ARG A 14 25.28 22.58 -49.02
C ARG A 14 23.80 22.87 -49.18
N ARG A 15 23.01 21.89 -49.66
CA ARG A 15 21.55 22.01 -49.69
C ARG A 15 21.09 22.31 -48.26
N PRO A 16 20.30 23.37 -48.01
CA PRO A 16 19.77 23.66 -46.68
C PRO A 16 18.93 22.47 -46.20
N GLY A 17 19.12 22.08 -44.94
CA GLY A 17 18.32 21.04 -44.31
C GLY A 17 16.90 21.52 -44.01
N THR A 18 16.00 20.59 -43.71
CA THR A 18 14.64 20.90 -43.29
C THR A 18 14.49 20.75 -41.78
N LEU A 19 13.47 21.39 -41.19
CA LEU A 19 13.18 21.26 -39.76
C LEU A 19 12.92 19.81 -39.36
N GLY A 20 12.12 19.07 -40.13
CA GLY A 20 11.77 17.68 -39.82
C GLY A 20 13.00 16.77 -39.77
N ARG A 21 13.92 16.91 -40.75
CA ARG A 21 15.18 16.15 -40.76
C ARG A 21 16.11 16.55 -39.63
N HIS A 22 16.19 17.85 -39.31
CA HIS A 22 17.00 18.32 -38.20
C HIS A 22 16.52 17.72 -36.87
N LEU A 23 15.20 17.72 -36.64
CA LEU A 23 14.60 17.12 -35.45
C LEU A 23 14.88 15.62 -35.38
N ALA A 24 14.64 14.88 -36.47
CA ALA A 24 14.93 13.45 -36.55
C ALA A 24 16.38 13.15 -36.14
N ARG A 25 17.33 13.92 -36.69
CA ARG A 25 18.76 13.75 -36.39
C ARG A 25 19.11 14.09 -34.94
N ARG A 26 18.42 15.06 -34.33
CA ARG A 26 18.60 15.39 -32.91
C ARG A 26 18.06 14.29 -31.99
N LEU A 27 16.93 13.67 -32.33
CA LEU A 27 16.39 12.52 -31.57
C LEU A 27 17.40 11.37 -31.53
N VAL A 28 17.98 11.02 -32.69
CA VAL A 28 19.05 10.02 -32.79
C VAL A 28 20.26 10.38 -31.93
N GLN A 29 20.72 11.63 -31.98
CA GLN A 29 21.87 12.09 -31.19
C GLN A 29 21.65 12.04 -29.68
N VAL A 30 20.40 12.18 -29.22
CA VAL A 30 20.03 12.08 -27.81
C VAL A 30 19.87 10.62 -27.37
N GLY A 31 19.85 9.67 -28.31
CA GLY A 31 19.77 8.23 -28.05
C GLY A 31 18.39 7.61 -28.31
N VAL A 32 17.46 8.35 -28.91
CA VAL A 32 16.16 7.81 -29.33
C VAL A 32 16.36 6.98 -30.60
N GLN A 33 15.84 5.76 -30.62
CA GLN A 33 15.84 4.88 -31.80
C GLN A 33 14.41 4.57 -32.25
N ASP A 34 13.46 4.46 -31.32
CA ASP A 34 12.05 4.25 -31.61
C ASP A 34 11.22 5.48 -31.20
N VAL A 35 10.31 5.91 -32.06
CA VAL A 35 9.39 7.02 -31.83
C VAL A 35 7.95 6.50 -31.90
N PHE A 36 7.22 6.63 -30.81
CA PHE A 36 5.83 6.16 -30.71
C PHE A 36 4.87 7.21 -31.27
N ALA A 37 4.01 6.86 -32.21
CA ALA A 37 3.24 7.86 -32.94
C ALA A 37 1.79 7.45 -33.19
N VAL A 38 0.93 8.46 -33.21
CA VAL A 38 -0.43 8.39 -33.73
C VAL A 38 -0.55 9.40 -34.88
N PRO A 39 -0.74 8.94 -36.13
CA PRO A 39 -0.87 9.82 -37.28
C PRO A 39 -2.11 10.71 -37.18
N GLY A 40 -1.95 11.98 -37.51
CA GLY A 40 -3.03 12.93 -37.72
C GLY A 40 -2.62 13.99 -38.73
N ASP A 41 -3.59 14.64 -39.35
CA ASP A 41 -3.38 15.61 -40.43
C ASP A 41 -2.36 16.72 -40.12
N PHE A 42 -2.27 17.19 -38.87
CA PHE A 42 -1.29 18.19 -38.45
C PHE A 42 0.15 17.65 -38.30
N ASN A 43 0.38 16.34 -38.27
CA ASN A 43 1.72 15.75 -38.09
C ASN A 43 2.21 14.90 -39.27
N LEU A 44 1.40 14.62 -40.30
CA LEU A 44 1.78 13.72 -41.42
C LEU A 44 3.11 14.11 -42.09
N THR A 45 3.28 15.38 -42.46
CA THR A 45 4.52 15.87 -43.09
C THR A 45 5.74 15.69 -42.18
N LEU A 46 5.55 15.81 -40.85
CA LEU A 46 6.61 15.57 -39.89
C LEU A 46 6.96 14.08 -39.83
N LEU A 47 5.95 13.20 -39.81
CA LEU A 47 6.14 11.75 -39.79
C LEU A 47 6.90 11.27 -41.02
N ASP A 48 6.64 11.80 -42.21
CA ASP A 48 7.41 11.49 -43.42
C ASP A 48 8.91 11.75 -43.25
N HIS A 49 9.27 12.85 -42.58
CA HIS A 49 10.66 13.17 -42.29
C HIS A 49 11.29 12.27 -41.21
N LEU A 50 10.52 11.82 -40.23
CA LEU A 50 10.99 10.87 -39.21
C LEU A 50 11.21 9.49 -39.83
N ILE A 51 10.30 9.02 -40.68
CA ILE A 51 10.42 7.76 -41.44
C ILE A 51 11.62 7.79 -42.38
N ALA A 52 11.95 8.96 -42.93
CA ALA A 52 13.10 9.13 -43.82
C ALA A 52 14.46 9.08 -43.11
N GLU A 53 14.53 9.14 -41.77
CA GLU A 53 15.78 9.02 -41.01
C GLU A 53 16.06 7.54 -40.71
N PRO A 54 17.11 6.93 -41.30
CA PRO A 54 17.32 5.48 -41.22
C PRO A 54 17.61 4.91 -39.83
N GLN A 55 17.99 5.78 -38.87
CA GLN A 55 18.29 5.38 -37.48
C GLN A 55 17.08 5.49 -36.55
N LEU A 56 15.93 5.94 -37.08
CA LEU A 56 14.67 5.99 -36.34
C LEU A 56 13.67 4.98 -36.89
N ASN A 57 12.99 4.29 -35.98
CA ASN A 57 11.82 3.48 -36.29
C ASN A 57 10.58 4.22 -35.79
N LEU A 58 9.57 4.33 -36.64
CA LEU A 58 8.27 4.85 -36.25
C LEU A 58 7.38 3.70 -35.80
N VAL A 59 6.95 3.71 -34.53
CA VAL A 59 6.09 2.69 -33.94
C VAL A 59 4.68 3.26 -33.82
N GLY A 60 3.73 2.70 -34.56
CA GLY A 60 2.32 3.10 -34.46
C GLY A 60 1.68 2.60 -33.17
N CYS A 61 0.88 3.43 -32.51
CA CYS A 61 0.08 3.06 -31.35
C CYS A 61 -1.42 3.24 -31.65
N CYS A 62 -2.28 2.52 -30.93
CA CYS A 62 -3.73 2.58 -31.10
C CYS A 62 -4.34 3.91 -30.65
N ASN A 63 -3.73 4.57 -29.65
CA ASN A 63 -4.13 5.91 -29.21
C ASN A 63 -2.95 6.66 -28.58
N GLU A 64 -3.15 7.97 -28.37
CA GLU A 64 -2.10 8.89 -27.93
C GLU A 64 -1.71 8.68 -26.47
N LEU A 65 -2.64 8.27 -25.61
CA LEU A 65 -2.36 7.96 -24.21
C LEU A 65 -1.34 6.82 -24.11
N ASN A 66 -1.58 5.73 -24.83
CA ASN A 66 -0.67 4.60 -24.85
C ASN A 66 0.64 4.91 -25.57
N ALA A 67 0.63 5.75 -26.63
CA ALA A 67 1.87 6.22 -27.24
C ALA A 67 2.76 6.94 -26.21
N GLY A 68 2.14 7.73 -25.32
CA GLY A 68 2.83 8.33 -24.18
C GLY A 68 3.34 7.31 -23.17
N TYR A 69 2.54 6.31 -22.79
CA TYR A 69 2.99 5.25 -21.86
C TYR A 69 4.06 4.33 -22.46
N ALA A 70 4.03 4.06 -23.75
CA ALA A 70 5.07 3.33 -24.45
C ALA A 70 6.37 4.14 -24.49
N ALA A 71 6.30 5.46 -24.73
CA ALA A 71 7.46 6.32 -24.57
C ALA A 71 7.98 6.33 -23.12
N ASP A 72 7.11 6.33 -22.11
CA ASP A 72 7.47 6.21 -20.68
C ASP A 72 8.23 4.91 -20.38
N GLY A 73 7.66 3.77 -20.79
CA GLY A 73 8.29 2.45 -20.65
C GLY A 73 9.63 2.35 -21.38
N TYR A 74 9.70 2.86 -22.61
CA TYR A 74 10.92 2.92 -23.40
C TYR A 74 12.00 3.73 -22.67
N ALA A 75 11.67 4.91 -22.14
CA ALA A 75 12.62 5.77 -21.43
C ALA A 75 13.16 5.15 -20.13
N ARG A 76 12.41 4.24 -19.49
CA ARG A 76 12.89 3.51 -18.31
C ARG A 76 14.03 2.55 -18.65
N ALA A 77 14.01 1.99 -19.86
CA ALA A 77 15.05 1.07 -20.35
C ALA A 77 16.19 1.79 -21.08
N SER A 78 15.87 2.69 -22.02
CA SER A 78 16.85 3.36 -22.89
C SER A 78 17.38 4.68 -22.33
N GLY A 79 16.70 5.24 -21.32
CA GLY A 79 17.03 6.52 -20.71
C GLY A 79 16.36 7.75 -21.34
N VAL A 80 15.74 7.64 -22.52
CA VAL A 80 14.98 8.72 -23.17
C VAL A 80 13.89 8.16 -24.07
N GLY A 81 12.69 8.74 -24.03
CA GLY A 81 11.56 8.34 -24.88
C GLY A 81 11.06 9.49 -25.74
N ALA A 82 10.42 9.18 -26.86
CA ALA A 82 9.79 10.18 -27.71
C ALA A 82 8.43 9.70 -28.22
N CYS A 83 7.45 10.61 -28.24
CA CYS A 83 6.16 10.36 -28.86
C CYS A 83 5.72 11.52 -29.76
N VAL A 84 4.94 11.20 -30.80
CA VAL A 84 4.43 12.16 -31.79
C VAL A 84 2.93 12.02 -31.94
N VAL A 85 2.18 13.09 -31.69
CA VAL A 85 0.70 13.09 -31.75
C VAL A 85 0.18 14.32 -32.50
N THR A 86 -1.12 14.35 -32.78
CA THR A 86 -1.78 15.47 -33.48
C THR A 86 -2.31 16.53 -32.51
N PHE A 87 -2.62 17.73 -33.03
CA PHE A 87 -3.01 18.90 -32.26
C PHE A 87 -4.31 18.70 -31.48
N THR A 88 -4.34 19.20 -30.25
CA THR A 88 -5.43 19.24 -29.26
C THR A 88 -6.04 17.88 -28.94
N VAL A 89 -6.68 17.20 -29.88
CA VAL A 89 -7.31 15.89 -29.61
C VAL A 89 -6.27 14.85 -29.20
N GLY A 90 -5.11 14.84 -29.85
CA GLY A 90 -4.01 13.97 -29.49
C GLY A 90 -3.22 14.49 -28.29
N GLY A 91 -2.88 15.78 -28.29
CA GLY A 91 -2.15 16.43 -27.19
C GLY A 91 -2.85 16.31 -25.84
N LEU A 92 -4.16 16.53 -25.76
CA LEU A 92 -4.92 16.41 -24.51
C LEU A 92 -5.09 14.95 -24.04
N SER A 93 -4.96 13.97 -24.94
CA SER A 93 -4.99 12.56 -24.59
C SER A 93 -3.63 12.12 -24.01
N VAL A 94 -2.52 12.49 -24.67
CA VAL A 94 -1.15 12.13 -24.21
C VAL A 94 -0.74 12.85 -22.93
N ILE A 95 -1.33 14.01 -22.61
CA ILE A 95 -0.93 14.83 -21.45
C ILE A 95 -0.93 14.05 -20.12
N ASN A 96 -1.83 13.07 -19.96
CA ASN A 96 -1.89 12.23 -18.78
C ASN A 96 -0.63 11.35 -18.64
N ALA A 97 -0.14 10.78 -19.74
CA ALA A 97 1.11 10.04 -19.75
C ALA A 97 2.31 10.96 -19.47
N ILE A 98 2.33 12.16 -20.07
CA ILE A 98 3.40 13.15 -19.86
C ILE A 98 3.46 13.63 -18.40
N ALA A 99 2.31 13.84 -17.76
CA ALA A 99 2.23 14.15 -16.32
C ALA A 99 2.76 13.00 -15.45
N GLY A 100 2.51 11.75 -15.85
CA GLY A 100 3.10 10.57 -15.24
C GLY A 100 4.62 10.53 -15.36
N SER A 101 5.15 10.73 -16.56
CA SER A 101 6.60 10.80 -16.78
C SER A 101 7.25 11.97 -16.04
N TYR A 102 6.56 13.11 -15.92
CA TYR A 102 7.01 14.23 -15.09
C TYR A 102 7.13 13.80 -13.63
N SER A 103 6.11 13.14 -13.09
CA SER A 103 6.08 12.66 -11.71
C SER A 103 7.17 11.64 -11.40
N GLU A 104 7.49 10.77 -12.36
CA GLU A 104 8.49 9.71 -12.26
C GLU A 104 9.92 10.16 -12.64
N ASN A 105 10.09 11.41 -13.08
CA ASN A 105 11.38 11.99 -13.50
C ASN A 105 11.98 11.27 -14.73
N LEU A 106 11.15 11.06 -15.76
CA LEU A 106 11.56 10.47 -17.02
C LEU A 106 11.67 11.54 -18.12
N PRO A 107 12.75 11.55 -18.91
CA PRO A 107 12.89 12.46 -20.04
C PRO A 107 12.13 11.95 -21.26
N ILE A 108 10.92 12.47 -21.44
CA ILE A 108 10.07 12.20 -22.61
C ILE A 108 10.00 13.42 -23.50
N ILE A 109 10.26 13.24 -24.79
CA ILE A 109 10.11 14.27 -25.81
C ILE A 109 8.74 14.10 -26.46
N CYS A 110 7.77 14.89 -26.02
CA CYS A 110 6.41 14.92 -26.58
C CYS A 110 6.37 15.93 -27.73
N ILE A 111 6.19 15.46 -28.96
CA ILE A 111 6.08 16.31 -30.15
C ILE A 111 4.63 16.31 -30.61
N VAL A 112 4.07 17.49 -30.83
CA VAL A 112 2.70 17.64 -31.31
C VAL A 112 2.71 18.40 -32.63
N GLY A 113 2.06 17.84 -33.65
CA GLY A 113 1.77 18.56 -34.88
C GLY A 113 0.83 19.72 -34.58
N GLY A 114 1.16 20.93 -35.03
CA GLY A 114 0.39 22.15 -34.75
C GLY A 114 -0.28 22.73 -36.00
N PRO A 115 -1.19 23.70 -35.81
CA PRO A 115 -1.82 24.45 -36.90
C PRO A 115 -0.81 25.06 -37.88
N ASN A 116 -1.28 25.36 -39.09
CA ASN A 116 -0.46 26.06 -40.08
C ASN A 116 0.00 27.40 -39.51
N SER A 117 1.28 27.74 -39.71
CA SER A 117 1.87 28.97 -39.18
C SER A 117 1.14 30.23 -39.63
N ASN A 118 0.45 30.20 -40.77
CA ASN A 118 -0.32 31.32 -41.32
C ASN A 118 -1.68 31.54 -40.63
N ASP A 119 -2.17 30.59 -39.84
CA ASP A 119 -3.45 30.74 -39.15
C ASP A 119 -3.31 31.49 -37.81
N TYR A 120 -2.11 31.54 -37.23
CA TYR A 120 -1.84 32.31 -36.01
C TYR A 120 -2.06 33.81 -36.24
N GLY A 121 -2.76 34.46 -35.30
CA GLY A 121 -3.10 35.88 -35.40
C GLY A 121 -4.26 36.19 -36.36
N THR A 122 -4.94 35.16 -36.88
CA THR A 122 -6.17 35.30 -37.66
C THR A 122 -7.40 34.94 -36.82
N ASN A 123 -8.60 35.33 -37.26
CA ASN A 123 -9.86 34.91 -36.63
C ASN A 123 -10.38 33.56 -37.15
N ARG A 124 -9.50 32.74 -37.74
CA ARG A 124 -9.89 31.43 -38.29
C ARG A 124 -10.15 30.44 -37.15
N ILE A 125 -11.19 29.65 -37.32
CA ILE A 125 -11.52 28.53 -36.44
C ILE A 125 -11.11 27.26 -37.18
N LEU A 126 -10.33 26.41 -36.52
CA LEU A 126 -9.81 25.17 -37.08
C LEU A 126 -10.49 23.97 -36.44
N HIS A 127 -10.59 22.87 -37.18
CA HIS A 127 -10.91 21.56 -36.61
C HIS A 127 -9.83 21.14 -35.60
N HIS A 128 -10.17 20.26 -34.67
CA HIS A 128 -9.36 19.95 -33.49
C HIS A 128 -9.02 21.19 -32.62
N THR A 129 -9.98 22.12 -32.48
CA THR A 129 -9.91 23.20 -31.49
C THR A 129 -11.23 23.28 -30.73
N ILE A 130 -11.31 24.07 -29.66
CA ILE A 130 -12.55 24.29 -28.91
C ILE A 130 -13.51 25.30 -29.59
N GLY A 131 -13.27 25.64 -30.86
CA GLY A 131 -14.08 26.61 -31.60
C GLY A 131 -13.69 28.08 -31.36
N LEU A 132 -12.52 28.33 -30.79
CA LEU A 132 -11.97 29.67 -30.57
C LEU A 132 -10.71 29.89 -31.41
N PRO A 133 -10.43 31.13 -31.88
CA PRO A 133 -9.21 31.48 -32.60
C PRO A 133 -8.01 31.63 -31.63
N ASP A 134 -7.84 30.71 -30.69
CA ASP A 134 -6.74 30.65 -29.74
C ASP A 134 -6.06 29.27 -29.78
N PHE A 135 -4.90 29.22 -30.43
CA PHE A 135 -4.10 27.99 -30.56
C PHE A 135 -3.06 27.83 -29.43
N SER A 136 -3.04 28.73 -28.44
CA SER A 136 -2.16 28.59 -27.26
C SER A 136 -2.71 27.64 -26.19
N GLN A 137 -3.98 27.23 -26.32
CA GLN A 137 -4.70 26.43 -25.32
C GLN A 137 -3.96 25.15 -24.90
N GLU A 138 -3.46 24.39 -25.87
CA GLU A 138 -2.77 23.12 -25.60
C GLU A 138 -1.45 23.39 -24.88
N LEU A 139 -0.65 24.33 -25.40
CA LEU A 139 0.61 24.72 -24.77
C LEU A 139 0.38 25.11 -23.30
N ARG A 140 -0.67 25.89 -23.01
CA ARG A 140 -1.03 26.28 -21.64
C ARG A 140 -1.32 25.09 -20.73
N CYS A 141 -1.94 24.02 -21.24
CA CYS A 141 -2.13 22.78 -20.50
C CYS A 141 -0.81 22.06 -20.20
N PHE A 142 0.13 22.04 -21.15
CA PHE A 142 1.42 21.36 -20.99
C PHE A 142 2.44 22.10 -20.11
N LEU A 143 2.27 23.42 -19.89
CA LEU A 143 3.20 24.23 -19.08
C LEU A 143 3.37 23.72 -17.64
N THR A 144 2.37 23.08 -17.06
CA THR A 144 2.42 22.58 -15.67
C THR A 144 3.06 21.20 -15.54
N VAL A 145 3.18 20.46 -16.65
CA VAL A 145 3.62 19.07 -16.69
C VAL A 145 4.87 18.86 -17.55
N THR A 146 5.53 19.95 -17.96
CA THR A 146 6.80 19.92 -18.72
C THR A 146 7.77 20.95 -18.18
N CYS A 147 9.08 20.69 -18.30
CA CYS A 147 10.09 21.69 -17.97
C CYS A 147 11.40 21.43 -18.71
N HIS A 148 12.27 22.45 -18.78
CA HIS A 148 13.59 22.35 -19.41
C HIS A 148 14.66 21.71 -18.48
N GLN A 149 14.25 20.92 -17.49
CA GLN A 149 15.20 20.25 -16.59
C GLN A 149 15.57 18.88 -17.14
N GLU A 150 16.79 18.43 -16.87
CA GLU A 150 17.20 17.07 -17.16
C GLU A 150 16.32 16.05 -16.42
N SER A 151 16.03 14.93 -17.06
CA SER A 151 15.16 13.87 -16.52
C SER A 151 13.71 14.33 -16.25
N LYS A 152 13.19 15.19 -17.13
CA LYS A 152 11.79 15.64 -17.15
C LYS A 152 11.27 15.69 -18.59
N PRO A 153 9.96 15.56 -18.79
CA PRO A 153 9.39 15.64 -20.12
C PRO A 153 9.40 17.07 -20.67
N VAL A 154 9.50 17.16 -21.99
CA VAL A 154 9.44 18.39 -22.77
C VAL A 154 8.34 18.29 -23.81
N TYR A 155 7.70 19.43 -24.09
CA TYR A 155 6.68 19.56 -25.13
C TYR A 155 7.20 20.43 -26.27
N ILE A 156 7.01 19.97 -27.51
CA ILE A 156 7.37 20.69 -28.72
C ILE A 156 6.18 20.70 -29.67
N SER A 157 5.64 21.88 -29.99
CA SER A 157 4.63 22.04 -31.03
C SER A 157 5.27 22.46 -32.35
N ILE A 158 4.92 21.79 -33.45
CA ILE A 158 5.48 22.07 -34.78
C ILE A 158 4.34 22.28 -35.78
N SER A 159 4.18 23.50 -36.29
CA SER A 159 3.20 23.81 -37.33
C SER A 159 3.37 22.92 -38.56
N CYS A 160 2.27 22.33 -39.04
CA CYS A 160 2.24 21.27 -40.06
C CYS A 160 2.90 21.63 -41.41
N ASN A 161 3.00 22.92 -41.73
CA ASN A 161 3.61 23.43 -42.96
C ASN A 161 5.12 23.68 -42.88
N LEU A 162 5.72 23.63 -41.68
CA LEU A 162 7.13 23.93 -41.46
C LEU A 162 8.12 22.75 -41.62
N PRO A 163 7.79 21.47 -41.34
CA PRO A 163 8.76 20.37 -41.36
C PRO A 163 9.55 20.25 -42.67
N GLY A 164 8.91 20.54 -43.80
CA GLY A 164 9.50 20.46 -45.14
C GLY A 164 10.20 21.74 -45.64
N ILE A 165 10.11 22.86 -44.90
CA ILE A 165 10.71 24.13 -45.36
C ILE A 165 12.23 24.08 -45.15
N PRO A 166 13.03 24.26 -46.21
CA PRO A 166 14.49 24.34 -46.08
C PRO A 166 14.90 25.65 -45.42
N HIS A 167 15.78 25.60 -44.43
CA HIS A 167 16.31 26.81 -43.78
C HIS A 167 17.84 26.71 -43.57
N PRO A 168 18.62 27.79 -43.79
CA PRO A 168 20.08 27.75 -43.64
C PRO A 168 20.59 27.33 -42.26
N THR A 169 19.81 27.57 -41.20
CA THR A 169 20.13 27.15 -39.82
C THR A 169 20.04 25.63 -39.63
N PHE A 170 19.25 24.93 -40.46
CA PHE A 170 19.18 23.47 -40.42
C PHE A 170 20.26 22.91 -41.34
N VAL A 171 21.21 22.21 -40.74
CA VAL A 171 22.23 21.44 -41.46
C VAL A 171 21.89 19.96 -41.40
N ASN A 172 22.19 19.22 -42.47
CA ASN A 172 21.88 17.79 -42.56
C ASN A 172 22.60 16.96 -41.49
N GLU A 173 23.81 17.38 -41.12
CA GLU A 173 24.54 16.85 -39.97
C GLU A 173 24.73 17.99 -38.97
N PRO A 174 23.86 18.10 -37.95
CA PRO A 174 24.01 19.10 -36.92
C PRO A 174 25.22 18.78 -36.04
N VAL A 175 25.94 19.83 -35.63
CA VAL A 175 27.09 19.70 -34.73
C VAL A 175 26.67 18.86 -33.53
N PRO A 176 27.41 17.77 -33.22
CA PRO A 176 27.08 16.89 -32.09
C PRO A 176 26.85 17.71 -30.83
N TYR A 177 25.72 17.48 -30.18
CA TYR A 177 25.37 18.21 -28.97
C TYR A 177 26.21 17.66 -27.81
N PHE A 178 26.90 18.54 -27.08
CA PHE A 178 27.68 18.18 -25.89
C PHE A 178 27.01 18.79 -24.66
N LEU A 179 26.48 17.93 -23.79
CA LEU A 179 26.05 18.32 -22.45
C LEU A 179 27.29 18.36 -21.55
N ALA A 180 27.67 19.56 -21.11
CA ALA A 180 28.76 19.70 -20.15
C ALA A 180 28.41 18.94 -18.86
N PRO A 181 29.31 18.07 -18.36
CA PRO A 181 29.05 17.34 -17.13
C PRO A 181 28.91 18.33 -15.98
N LYS A 182 27.84 18.19 -15.20
CA LYS A 182 27.64 19.00 -14.00
C LYS A 182 28.58 18.49 -12.92
N VAL A 183 29.30 19.41 -12.29
CA VAL A 183 30.25 19.11 -11.21
C VAL A 183 29.77 19.71 -9.90
N SER A 184 29.96 18.96 -8.82
CA SER A 184 29.62 19.43 -7.47
C SER A 184 30.46 20.65 -7.10
N ASN A 185 29.91 21.54 -6.27
CA ASN A 185 30.72 22.56 -5.62
C ASN A 185 31.68 21.86 -4.65
N GLN A 186 32.99 21.96 -4.90
CA GLN A 186 33.99 21.21 -4.14
C GLN A 186 34.00 21.55 -2.64
N LEU A 187 33.93 22.84 -2.28
CA LEU A 187 33.88 23.27 -0.88
C LEU A 187 32.58 22.81 -0.20
N GLY A 188 31.45 22.89 -0.91
CA GLY A 188 30.16 22.42 -0.43
C GLY A 188 30.12 20.90 -0.23
N LEU A 189 30.73 20.14 -1.15
CA LEU A 189 30.87 18.69 -1.09
C LEU A 189 31.70 18.27 0.12
N GLU A 190 32.88 18.88 0.31
CA GLU A 190 33.76 18.58 1.44
C GLU A 190 33.08 18.89 2.79
N ALA A 191 32.41 20.04 2.90
CA ALA A 191 31.67 20.42 4.09
C ALA A 191 30.48 19.47 4.37
N ALA A 192 29.73 19.08 3.34
CA ALA A 192 28.62 18.13 3.47
C ALA A 192 29.09 16.75 3.91
N VAL A 193 30.19 16.26 3.32
CA VAL A 193 30.78 14.96 3.64
C VAL A 193 31.33 14.96 5.07
N GLU A 194 32.06 16.00 5.48
CA GLU A 194 32.64 16.08 6.82
C GLU A 194 31.53 16.16 7.89
N ALA A 195 30.53 17.02 7.69
CA ALA A 195 29.39 17.12 8.61
C ALA A 195 28.58 15.81 8.69
N THR A 196 28.39 15.13 7.55
CA THR A 196 27.67 13.84 7.52
C THR A 196 28.48 12.74 8.19
N ALA A 197 29.79 12.67 7.93
CA ALA A 197 30.68 11.70 8.53
C ALA A 197 30.74 11.88 10.05
N GLN A 198 30.82 13.12 10.55
CA GLN A 198 30.76 13.41 11.98
C GLN A 198 29.42 12.99 12.62
N PHE A 199 28.32 13.16 11.91
CA PHE A 199 26.98 12.75 12.37
C PHE A 199 26.84 11.22 12.42
N LEU A 200 27.16 10.53 11.33
CA LEU A 200 27.01 9.07 11.21
C LEU A 200 28.04 8.29 12.03
N ASN A 201 29.28 8.76 12.13
CA ASN A 201 30.31 8.09 12.94
C ASN A 201 30.05 8.16 14.46
N LYS A 202 29.16 9.07 14.92
CA LYS A 202 28.69 9.12 16.31
C LYS A 202 27.52 8.16 16.57
N ALA A 203 26.85 7.67 15.52
CA ALA A 203 25.69 6.82 15.65
C ALA A 203 26.09 5.39 16.04
N VAL A 204 25.29 4.77 16.91
CA VAL A 204 25.48 3.39 17.36
C VAL A 204 24.88 2.42 16.35
N LYS A 205 23.71 2.74 15.77
CA LYS A 205 22.94 1.87 14.86
C LYS A 205 22.50 2.61 13.59
N PRO A 206 23.43 3.05 12.73
CA PRO A 206 23.08 3.73 11.49
C PRO A 206 22.53 2.78 10.42
N VAL A 207 21.61 3.27 9.58
CA VAL A 207 20.97 2.51 8.49
C VAL A 207 20.99 3.30 7.18
N LEU A 208 21.11 2.62 6.04
CA LEU A 208 20.98 3.20 4.71
C LEU A 208 19.61 2.85 4.10
N VAL A 209 18.93 3.83 3.52
CA VAL A 209 17.65 3.63 2.82
C VAL A 209 17.72 4.24 1.42
N ALA A 210 17.61 3.40 0.38
CA ALA A 210 17.57 3.87 -1.00
C ALA A 210 16.15 4.31 -1.39
N GLY A 211 16.03 5.46 -2.05
CA GLY A 211 14.79 6.00 -2.59
C GLY A 211 14.80 6.04 -4.13
N PRO A 212 13.65 6.34 -4.77
CA PRO A 212 13.49 6.26 -6.22
C PRO A 212 14.37 7.24 -7.02
N LYS A 213 14.80 8.35 -6.41
CA LYS A 213 15.66 9.34 -7.11
C LYS A 213 17.11 8.90 -7.24
N LEU A 214 17.49 7.73 -6.71
CA LEU A 214 18.80 7.14 -6.93
C LEU A 214 19.08 6.93 -8.43
N ARG A 215 18.04 6.52 -9.20
CA ARG A 215 18.08 6.38 -10.66
C ARG A 215 18.36 7.71 -11.37
N VAL A 216 17.64 8.77 -10.99
CA VAL A 216 17.81 10.10 -11.57
C VAL A 216 19.22 10.64 -11.36
N ALA A 217 19.80 10.36 -10.19
CA ALA A 217 21.15 10.77 -9.86
C ALA A 217 22.24 9.83 -10.39
N LYS A 218 21.87 8.72 -11.06
CA LYS A 218 22.79 7.64 -11.50
C LYS A 218 23.74 7.19 -10.39
N ALA A 219 23.22 7.09 -9.16
CA ALA A 219 24.00 6.93 -7.94
C ALA A 219 23.89 5.52 -7.32
N GLN A 220 23.33 4.53 -8.06
CA GLN A 220 23.13 3.17 -7.57
C GLN A 220 24.45 2.50 -7.15
N GLN A 221 25.47 2.58 -8.01
CA GLN A 221 26.79 2.00 -7.73
C GLN A 221 27.46 2.67 -6.52
N ALA A 222 27.46 4.01 -6.48
CA ALA A 222 28.02 4.77 -5.36
C ALA A 222 27.32 4.47 -4.02
N PHE A 223 26.02 4.17 -4.04
CA PHE A 223 25.26 3.78 -2.86
C PHE A 223 25.66 2.39 -2.34
N VAL A 224 25.87 1.43 -3.24
CA VAL A 224 26.35 0.08 -2.87
C VAL A 224 27.78 0.15 -2.32
N GLU A 225 28.67 0.89 -2.97
CA GLU A 225 30.05 1.09 -2.50
C GLU A 225 30.10 1.76 -1.12
N LEU A 226 29.21 2.73 -0.86
CA LEU A 226 29.06 3.33 0.45
C LEU A 226 28.67 2.28 1.50
N ALA A 227 27.67 1.45 1.21
CA ALA A 227 27.23 0.40 2.11
C ALA A 227 28.34 -0.61 2.41
N ASP A 228 29.19 -0.90 1.43
CA ASP A 228 30.34 -1.79 1.55
C ASP A 228 31.42 -1.23 2.47
N ALA A 229 31.73 0.05 2.30
CA ALA A 229 32.71 0.76 3.12
C ALA A 229 32.26 0.91 4.58
N CYS A 230 31.01 1.29 4.81
CA CYS A 230 30.51 1.58 6.17
C CYS A 230 29.96 0.35 6.90
N GLY A 231 29.55 -0.70 6.19
CA GLY A 231 29.00 -1.93 6.77
C GLY A 231 27.55 -1.83 7.26
N TYR A 232 26.83 -0.75 6.91
CA TYR A 232 25.46 -0.51 7.37
C TYR A 232 24.46 -1.43 6.64
N PRO A 233 23.32 -1.78 7.26
CA PRO A 233 22.25 -2.48 6.56
C PRO A 233 21.60 -1.57 5.51
N ILE A 234 21.15 -2.18 4.42
CA ILE A 234 20.50 -1.53 3.29
C ILE A 234 19.01 -1.89 3.27
N ALA A 235 18.17 -0.87 3.41
CA ALA A 235 16.75 -0.95 3.09
C ALA A 235 16.46 -0.15 1.81
N ILE A 236 15.30 -0.40 1.20
CA ILE A 236 14.83 0.33 0.02
C ILE A 236 13.40 0.82 0.24
N MET A 237 13.06 1.99 -0.28
CA MET A 237 11.67 2.42 -0.41
C MET A 237 10.98 1.58 -1.49
N PRO A 238 9.64 1.43 -1.47
CA PRO A 238 8.91 0.58 -2.42
C PRO A 238 9.25 0.91 -3.89
N SER A 239 9.25 2.19 -4.27
CA SER A 239 9.58 2.65 -5.63
C SER A 239 11.06 2.53 -6.02
N ALA A 240 11.94 2.10 -5.10
CA ALA A 240 13.36 1.90 -5.35
C ALA A 240 13.72 0.41 -5.54
N LYS A 241 12.74 -0.48 -5.61
CA LYS A 241 12.95 -1.91 -5.87
C LYS A 241 13.62 -2.14 -7.22
N GLY A 242 14.55 -3.08 -7.24
CA GLY A 242 15.43 -3.34 -8.39
C GLY A 242 16.59 -2.34 -8.58
N MET A 243 16.64 -1.23 -7.84
CA MET A 243 17.75 -0.24 -7.98
C MET A 243 19.00 -0.60 -7.16
N VAL A 244 18.84 -1.51 -6.18
CA VAL A 244 19.94 -2.01 -5.35
C VAL A 244 19.89 -3.55 -5.37
N PRO A 245 21.02 -4.26 -5.52
CA PRO A 245 21.02 -5.72 -5.57
C PRO A 245 20.44 -6.35 -4.29
N GLU A 246 19.37 -7.15 -4.42
CA GLU A 246 18.71 -7.77 -3.27
C GLU A 246 19.50 -8.94 -2.65
N HIS A 247 20.44 -9.51 -3.41
CA HIS A 247 21.36 -10.56 -2.94
C HIS A 247 22.53 -10.02 -2.11
N HIS A 248 22.65 -8.70 -2.04
CA HIS A 248 23.73 -8.07 -1.31
C HIS A 248 23.68 -8.46 0.19
N PRO A 249 24.80 -8.86 0.83
CA PRO A 249 24.79 -9.44 2.18
C PRO A 249 24.32 -8.51 3.30
N ARG A 250 24.16 -7.21 2.99
CA ARG A 250 23.65 -6.17 3.88
C ARG A 250 22.20 -5.77 3.58
N PHE A 251 21.58 -6.33 2.54
CA PHE A 251 20.20 -6.02 2.18
C PHE A 251 19.22 -6.63 3.19
N ILE A 252 18.37 -5.78 3.80
CA ILE A 252 17.41 -6.18 4.83
C ILE A 252 15.96 -6.17 4.36
N GLY A 253 15.68 -5.56 3.20
CA GLY A 253 14.35 -5.60 2.56
C GLY A 253 13.79 -4.22 2.20
N THR A 254 12.47 -4.18 1.99
CA THR A 254 11.73 -2.95 1.69
C THR A 254 11.27 -2.29 2.97
N TYR A 255 11.61 -1.02 3.15
CA TYR A 255 11.05 -0.14 4.16
C TYR A 255 9.82 0.58 3.62
N TRP A 256 8.66 0.27 4.19
CA TRP A 256 7.37 0.84 3.83
C TRP A 256 6.45 0.93 5.06
N GLY A 257 6.97 1.51 6.15
CA GLY A 257 6.22 1.65 7.41
C GLY A 257 5.67 0.33 7.93
N ALA A 258 4.37 0.27 8.22
CA ALA A 258 3.69 -0.91 8.76
C ALA A 258 3.64 -2.12 7.79
N VAL A 259 3.89 -1.90 6.49
CA VAL A 259 3.91 -2.97 5.47
C VAL A 259 5.33 -3.26 4.97
N SER A 260 6.35 -2.89 5.77
CA SER A 260 7.75 -3.22 5.49
C SER A 260 7.96 -4.73 5.41
N THR A 261 9.03 -5.15 4.73
CA THR A 261 9.52 -6.53 4.85
C THR A 261 9.78 -6.87 6.33
N ASN A 262 9.45 -8.09 6.75
CA ASN A 262 9.60 -8.54 8.13
C ASN A 262 10.95 -8.13 8.74
N PHE A 263 10.93 -7.54 9.93
CA PHE A 263 12.09 -7.05 10.68
C PHE A 263 12.81 -5.84 10.07
N CYS A 264 12.54 -5.46 8.81
CA CYS A 264 13.16 -4.29 8.17
C CYS A 264 12.63 -2.98 8.77
N GLY A 265 11.32 -2.89 9.00
CA GLY A 265 10.70 -1.69 9.57
C GLY A 265 11.24 -1.36 10.96
N GLU A 266 11.33 -2.39 11.81
CA GLU A 266 11.81 -2.29 13.18
C GLU A 266 13.27 -1.84 13.25
N ILE A 267 14.12 -2.32 12.34
CA ILE A 267 15.53 -1.91 12.26
C ILE A 267 15.67 -0.47 11.78
N VAL A 268 14.93 -0.09 10.73
CA VAL A 268 14.96 1.28 10.21
C VAL A 268 14.40 2.26 11.24
N GLU A 269 13.29 1.97 11.91
CA GLU A 269 12.65 2.90 12.84
C GLU A 269 13.37 2.99 14.20
N SER A 270 13.94 1.88 14.68
CA SER A 270 14.71 1.85 15.94
C SER A 270 16.15 2.39 15.82
N ALA A 271 16.60 2.70 14.61
CA ALA A 271 17.91 3.29 14.38
C ALA A 271 18.03 4.71 14.96
N ASP A 272 19.26 5.07 15.31
CA ASP A 272 19.60 6.38 15.88
C ASP A 272 20.10 7.38 14.82
N ALA A 273 20.46 6.89 13.63
CA ALA A 273 20.68 7.71 12.44
C ALA A 273 20.29 6.94 11.16
N TYR A 274 19.79 7.65 10.16
CA TYR A 274 19.45 7.08 8.85
C TYR A 274 19.92 7.98 7.72
N LEU A 275 20.50 7.40 6.67
CA LEU A 275 20.77 8.12 5.42
C LEU A 275 19.77 7.66 4.36
N PHE A 276 18.88 8.57 3.98
CA PHE A 276 17.95 8.39 2.86
C PHE A 276 18.57 8.97 1.59
N ALA A 277 18.86 8.11 0.61
CA ALA A 277 19.40 8.50 -0.69
C ALA A 277 18.27 8.61 -1.72
N GLY A 278 17.88 9.83 -2.07
CA GLY A 278 16.84 10.12 -3.04
C GLY A 278 15.40 9.78 -2.61
N PRO A 279 14.98 10.03 -1.35
CA PRO A 279 13.64 9.67 -0.91
C PRO A 279 12.56 10.54 -1.54
N ILE A 280 11.38 9.96 -1.70
CA ILE A 280 10.12 10.64 -1.97
C ILE A 280 9.15 10.21 -0.87
N PHE A 281 8.82 11.13 0.03
CA PHE A 281 7.84 10.91 1.10
C PHE A 281 6.51 11.54 0.69
N ASN A 282 5.67 10.76 0.02
CA ASN A 282 4.26 11.04 -0.21
C ASN A 282 3.38 10.21 0.73
N ASP A 283 2.07 10.45 0.69
CA ASP A 283 1.06 9.69 1.44
C ASP A 283 1.17 8.16 1.23
N TYR A 284 1.43 7.68 0.02
CA TYR A 284 1.56 6.23 -0.24
C TYR A 284 2.82 5.62 0.38
N SER A 285 3.98 6.16 0.05
CA SER A 285 5.30 5.74 0.54
C SER A 285 5.44 5.84 2.06
N SER A 286 4.62 6.70 2.68
CA SER A 286 4.60 6.93 4.12
C SER A 286 3.44 6.28 4.85
N VAL A 287 2.61 5.52 4.12
CA VAL A 287 1.43 4.82 4.67
C VAL A 287 0.50 5.79 5.40
N GLY A 288 0.11 6.88 4.73
CA GLY A 288 -0.70 7.95 5.31
C GLY A 288 0.05 8.79 6.33
N TYR A 289 1.33 9.10 6.08
CA TYR A 289 2.20 9.87 6.97
C TYR A 289 2.43 9.21 8.35
N SER A 290 2.35 7.89 8.42
CA SER A 290 2.49 7.13 9.67
C SER A 290 3.91 6.62 9.95
N LEU A 291 4.90 6.94 9.11
CA LEU A 291 6.29 6.52 9.32
C LEU A 291 6.85 7.09 10.62
N LEU A 292 7.54 6.26 11.41
CA LEU A 292 8.14 6.69 12.68
C LEU A 292 9.57 7.26 12.50
N ILE A 293 9.81 7.96 11.40
CA ILE A 293 11.11 8.57 11.08
C ILE A 293 11.21 9.98 11.69
N LYS A 294 12.26 10.20 12.47
CA LYS A 294 12.58 11.51 13.05
C LYS A 294 13.50 12.30 12.14
N LYS A 295 13.12 13.52 11.76
CA LYS A 295 13.91 14.36 10.83
C LYS A 295 15.28 14.72 11.40
N GLU A 296 15.39 14.81 12.73
CA GLU A 296 16.62 15.12 13.46
C GLU A 296 17.64 13.96 13.40
N LYS A 297 17.17 12.76 13.05
CA LYS A 297 18.01 11.57 12.87
C LYS A 297 18.35 11.29 11.40
N ALA A 298 17.78 12.04 10.48
CA ALA A 298 17.85 11.74 9.06
C ALA A 298 18.88 12.61 8.33
N VAL A 299 19.70 11.95 7.51
CA VAL A 299 20.47 12.58 6.44
C VAL A 299 19.72 12.35 5.14
N ILE A 300 19.29 13.42 4.49
CA ILE A 300 18.53 13.35 3.23
C ILE A 300 19.44 13.82 2.11
N ALA A 301 19.88 12.88 1.28
CA ALA A 301 20.62 13.18 0.05
C ALA A 301 19.62 13.20 -1.13
N GLN A 302 19.26 14.39 -1.62
CA GLN A 302 18.54 14.59 -2.88
C GLN A 302 19.55 14.67 -4.04
N PRO A 303 19.11 14.57 -5.32
CA PRO A 303 20.03 14.53 -6.47
C PRO A 303 21.09 15.65 -6.53
N ASN A 304 20.77 16.85 -6.05
CA ASN A 304 21.63 18.04 -6.10
C ASN A 304 21.73 18.78 -4.75
N ARG A 305 21.35 18.14 -3.64
CA ARG A 305 21.31 18.75 -2.31
C ARG A 305 21.41 17.71 -1.21
N VAL A 306 22.17 17.99 -0.16
CA VAL A 306 22.24 17.15 1.05
C VAL A 306 21.79 17.96 2.26
N THR A 307 20.92 17.40 3.08
CA THR A 307 20.45 18.00 4.34
C THR A 307 20.70 17.04 5.50
N ILE A 308 21.25 17.54 6.60
CA ILE A 308 21.68 16.71 7.74
C ILE A 308 20.84 17.09 8.97
N ALA A 309 20.17 16.10 9.59
CA ALA A 309 19.49 16.24 10.88
C ALA A 309 18.49 17.41 10.97
N ASN A 310 17.80 17.72 9.86
CA ASN A 310 16.93 18.90 9.73
C ASN A 310 17.63 20.26 9.99
N GLY A 311 18.96 20.30 9.89
CA GLY A 311 19.79 21.47 10.10
C GLY A 311 20.46 21.93 8.80
N PRO A 312 21.80 21.90 8.70
CA PRO A 312 22.52 22.45 7.55
C PRO A 312 22.14 21.72 6.26
N SER A 313 21.92 22.51 5.21
CA SER A 313 21.60 22.04 3.86
C SER A 313 22.62 22.59 2.87
N PHE A 314 23.29 21.69 2.17
CA PHE A 314 24.30 21.99 1.17
C PHE A 314 23.70 21.81 -0.22
N GLY A 315 23.57 22.91 -0.96
CA GLY A 315 23.09 22.90 -2.35
C GLY A 315 24.22 22.71 -3.35
N TRP A 316 23.87 22.31 -4.57
CA TRP A 316 24.83 22.07 -5.67
C TRP A 316 25.88 21.00 -5.34
N VAL A 317 25.43 19.96 -4.64
CA VAL A 317 26.20 18.77 -4.29
C VAL A 317 25.48 17.58 -4.91
N PHE A 318 26.11 16.91 -5.88
CA PHE A 318 25.51 15.79 -6.58
C PHE A 318 25.60 14.50 -5.76
N MET A 319 24.53 13.73 -5.75
CA MET A 319 24.40 12.55 -4.90
C MET A 319 25.50 11.52 -5.15
N ALA A 320 25.86 11.24 -6.40
CA ALA A 320 26.90 10.27 -6.73
C ALA A 320 28.27 10.67 -6.15
N ASP A 321 28.69 11.94 -6.36
CA ASP A 321 29.93 12.49 -5.80
C ASP A 321 29.93 12.44 -4.27
N PHE A 322 28.81 12.81 -3.66
CA PHE A 322 28.63 12.82 -2.22
C PHE A 322 28.75 11.43 -1.59
N LEU A 323 28.03 10.42 -2.12
CA LEU A 323 28.08 9.05 -1.60
C LEU A 323 29.49 8.46 -1.77
N THR A 324 30.12 8.70 -2.92
CA THR A 324 31.49 8.25 -3.21
C THR A 324 32.50 8.88 -2.25
N ALA A 325 32.44 10.20 -2.02
CA ALA A 325 33.34 10.88 -1.11
C ALA A 325 33.08 10.49 0.36
N LEU A 326 31.82 10.29 0.74
CA LEU A 326 31.42 9.86 2.09
C LEU A 326 31.94 8.45 2.43
N SER A 327 31.97 7.54 1.45
CA SER A 327 32.48 6.17 1.63
C SER A 327 33.90 6.13 2.20
N ARG A 328 34.73 7.11 1.85
CA ARG A 328 36.14 7.21 2.28
C ARG A 328 36.32 7.74 3.71
N LYS A 329 35.27 8.29 4.31
CA LYS A 329 35.30 8.99 5.61
C LYS A 329 34.52 8.27 6.72
N LEU A 330 33.60 7.38 6.35
CA LEU A 330 32.84 6.61 7.34
C LEU A 330 33.67 5.49 7.95
N LYS A 331 33.49 5.31 9.26
CA LYS A 331 34.03 4.17 10.00
C LYS A 331 33.06 3.00 9.87
N LYS A 332 33.63 1.79 9.76
CA LYS A 332 32.85 0.56 9.69
C LYS A 332 32.04 0.35 10.97
N ASN A 333 30.73 0.18 10.86
CA ASN A 333 29.82 -0.14 11.96
C ASN A 333 28.76 -1.15 11.48
N THR A 334 28.77 -2.37 12.02
CA THR A 334 27.86 -3.46 11.68
C THR A 334 26.73 -3.65 12.68
N THR A 335 26.62 -2.81 13.71
CA THR A 335 25.72 -3.03 14.86
C THR A 335 24.25 -3.16 14.44
N ALA A 336 23.77 -2.31 13.52
CA ALA A 336 22.39 -2.38 13.03
C ALA A 336 22.12 -3.67 12.23
N LEU A 337 23.09 -4.11 11.43
CA LEU A 337 23.00 -5.36 10.66
C LEU A 337 23.07 -6.60 11.56
N GLU A 338 23.89 -6.57 12.62
CA GLU A 338 23.94 -7.63 13.63
C GLU A 338 22.64 -7.72 14.41
N ASN A 339 22.04 -6.58 14.78
CA ASN A 339 20.73 -6.55 15.40
C ASN A 339 19.66 -7.14 14.49
N TYR A 340 19.67 -6.79 13.20
CA TYR A 340 18.80 -7.43 12.21
C TYR A 340 19.00 -8.94 12.22
N ARG A 341 20.23 -9.45 12.11
CA ARG A 341 20.52 -10.89 12.11
C ARG A 341 20.11 -11.61 13.40
N ARG A 342 20.07 -10.92 14.55
CA ARG A 342 19.62 -11.49 15.83
C ARG A 342 18.10 -11.65 15.92
N ILE A 343 17.36 -10.69 15.37
CA ILE A 343 15.89 -10.73 15.37
C ILE A 343 15.33 -11.43 14.13
N TYR A 344 16.14 -11.53 13.07
CA TYR A 344 15.78 -12.20 11.83
C TYR A 344 15.62 -13.67 12.11
N VAL A 345 14.36 -14.11 12.12
CA VAL A 345 14.01 -15.52 12.13
C VAL A 345 13.88 -15.93 10.66
N PRO A 346 14.81 -16.75 10.13
CA PRO A 346 14.60 -17.36 8.82
C PRO A 346 13.28 -18.14 8.90
N PRO A 347 12.42 -18.09 7.87
CA PRO A 347 11.20 -18.90 7.87
C PRO A 347 11.55 -20.36 8.20
N SER A 348 11.00 -20.85 9.32
CA SER A 348 11.27 -22.19 9.86
C SER A 348 10.70 -23.25 8.91
N MET A 349 11.58 -23.88 8.13
CA MET A 349 11.24 -24.65 6.93
C MET A 349 10.53 -23.79 5.85
N PRO A 350 10.85 -23.95 4.56
CA PRO A 350 9.93 -23.48 3.54
C PRO A 350 8.58 -24.16 3.84
N LEU A 351 7.51 -23.36 3.98
CA LEU A 351 6.16 -23.87 3.73
C LEU A 351 6.29 -24.72 2.46
N ARG A 352 5.89 -25.99 2.58
CA ARG A 352 5.84 -26.97 1.50
C ARG A 352 5.52 -26.22 0.22
N ARG A 353 6.40 -26.29 -0.80
CA ARG A 353 6.18 -25.69 -2.13
C ARG A 353 4.69 -25.80 -2.47
N GLU A 354 3.92 -24.73 -2.27
CA GLU A 354 2.58 -24.68 -2.84
C GLU A 354 2.86 -24.55 -4.33
N ASN A 355 2.35 -25.47 -5.13
CA ASN A 355 2.65 -25.60 -6.55
C ASN A 355 2.18 -24.40 -7.40
N ASP A 356 1.85 -23.25 -6.77
CA ASP A 356 1.05 -22.16 -7.32
C ASP A 356 1.68 -20.75 -7.15
N GLU A 357 2.99 -20.59 -6.90
CA GLU A 357 3.71 -19.31 -7.14
C GLU A 357 4.57 -19.35 -8.43
N PRO A 358 3.98 -19.52 -9.63
CA PRO A 358 4.71 -19.70 -10.89
C PRO A 358 5.61 -18.51 -11.25
N LEU A 359 5.28 -17.30 -10.77
CA LEU A 359 6.05 -16.09 -11.08
C LEU A 359 7.49 -16.17 -10.55
N ARG A 360 7.73 -16.77 -9.37
CA ARG A 360 9.09 -16.86 -8.81
C ARG A 360 10.02 -17.75 -9.63
N ASP A 361 9.48 -18.82 -10.21
CA ASP A 361 10.24 -19.76 -11.05
C ASP A 361 10.51 -19.21 -12.46
N MET A 362 9.80 -18.14 -12.86
CA MET A 362 9.96 -17.48 -14.15
C MET A 362 10.98 -16.33 -14.16
N LEU A 363 11.46 -15.89 -12.99
CA LEU A 363 12.41 -14.77 -12.86
C LEU A 363 13.85 -15.24 -13.11
N SER A 364 14.56 -14.48 -13.94
CA SER A 364 15.99 -14.62 -14.20
C SER A 364 16.67 -13.24 -14.17
N GLY A 365 17.99 -13.20 -14.27
CA GLY A 365 18.72 -11.93 -14.40
C GLY A 365 18.46 -11.17 -15.72
N GLU A 366 17.86 -11.85 -16.70
CA GLU A 366 17.44 -11.28 -17.98
C GLU A 366 15.97 -10.86 -17.98
N THR A 367 15.29 -11.00 -16.84
CA THR A 367 13.87 -10.64 -16.70
C THR A 367 13.72 -9.20 -16.21
N THR A 368 12.71 -8.49 -16.71
CA THR A 368 12.20 -7.25 -16.11
C THR A 368 10.75 -7.45 -15.70
N VAL A 369 10.41 -7.08 -14.46
CA VAL A 369 9.03 -7.10 -13.95
C VAL A 369 8.44 -5.70 -13.96
N ILE A 370 7.26 -5.52 -14.53
CA ILE A 370 6.48 -4.28 -14.50
C ILE A 370 5.26 -4.51 -13.61
N ALA A 371 5.18 -3.79 -12.49
CA ALA A 371 4.10 -3.94 -11.52
C ALA A 371 3.07 -2.81 -11.67
N GLU A 372 1.84 -3.18 -12.07
CA GLU A 372 0.72 -2.23 -12.17
C GLU A 372 0.19 -1.80 -10.80
N THR A 373 -0.42 -0.62 -10.76
CA THR A 373 -1.20 -0.10 -9.64
C THR A 373 -2.32 -1.07 -9.23
N GLY A 374 -2.35 -1.42 -7.95
CA GLY A 374 -3.27 -2.41 -7.36
C GLY A 374 -2.53 -3.45 -6.53
N ASP A 375 -3.12 -4.63 -6.35
CA ASP A 375 -2.51 -5.74 -5.59
C ASP A 375 -1.20 -6.26 -6.22
N SER A 376 -1.02 -6.04 -7.52
CA SER A 376 0.24 -6.28 -8.23
C SER A 376 1.42 -5.60 -7.56
N TRP A 377 1.27 -4.37 -7.03
CA TRP A 377 2.33 -3.68 -6.29
C TRP A 377 2.77 -4.47 -5.06
N PHE A 378 1.83 -4.91 -4.24
CA PHE A 378 2.13 -5.62 -2.99
C PHE A 378 2.68 -7.02 -3.25
N ASN A 379 2.14 -7.73 -4.23
CA ASN A 379 2.60 -9.07 -4.61
C ASN A 379 4.01 -9.02 -5.20
N CYS A 380 4.27 -8.09 -6.12
CA CYS A 380 5.57 -7.95 -6.74
C CYS A 380 6.64 -7.46 -5.75
N GLN A 381 6.25 -6.68 -4.73
CA GLN A 381 7.19 -6.24 -3.68
C GLN A 381 7.73 -7.40 -2.83
N LYS A 382 6.95 -8.48 -2.66
CA LYS A 382 7.34 -9.69 -1.92
C LYS A 382 8.33 -10.57 -2.68
N LEU A 383 8.50 -10.38 -3.99
CA LEU A 383 9.43 -11.15 -4.81
C LEU A 383 10.87 -10.87 -4.37
N ARG A 384 11.70 -11.90 -4.34
CA ARG A 384 13.16 -11.75 -4.28
C ARG A 384 13.69 -11.69 -5.71
N LEU A 385 14.23 -10.54 -6.09
CA LEU A 385 14.69 -10.32 -7.46
C LEU A 385 16.07 -10.97 -7.68
N PRO A 386 16.24 -11.80 -8.73
CA PRO A 386 17.55 -12.26 -9.16
C PRO A 386 18.51 -11.11 -9.46
N GLU A 387 19.81 -11.37 -9.40
CA GLU A 387 20.82 -10.40 -9.82
C GLU A 387 20.58 -9.94 -11.26
N ASN A 388 20.69 -8.64 -11.51
CA ASN A 388 20.38 -7.96 -12.79
C ASN A 388 18.90 -7.92 -13.21
N CYS A 389 17.97 -8.54 -12.47
CA CYS A 389 16.54 -8.47 -12.78
C CYS A 389 16.04 -7.01 -12.70
N GLY A 390 15.39 -6.55 -13.78
CA GLY A 390 14.75 -5.24 -13.82
C GLY A 390 13.44 -5.20 -13.03
N TYR A 391 13.08 -4.04 -12.51
CA TYR A 391 11.82 -3.83 -11.82
C TYR A 391 11.32 -2.42 -12.05
N GLU A 392 10.10 -2.28 -12.58
CA GLU A 392 9.47 -1.00 -12.85
C GLU A 392 8.14 -0.85 -12.13
N PHE A 393 7.95 0.37 -11.63
CA PHE A 393 6.88 0.74 -10.72
C PHE A 393 6.54 2.22 -10.94
N GLN A 394 5.25 2.58 -10.95
CA GLN A 394 4.77 3.95 -11.13
C GLN A 394 3.99 4.44 -9.90
N MET A 395 4.67 4.59 -8.76
CA MET A 395 4.01 4.87 -7.47
C MET A 395 3.56 6.32 -7.32
N GLN A 396 4.29 7.27 -7.91
CA GLN A 396 4.08 8.69 -7.63
C GLN A 396 2.88 9.20 -8.42
N TYR A 397 2.69 8.71 -9.64
CA TYR A 397 1.54 9.06 -10.47
C TYR A 397 0.37 8.08 -10.29
N GLY A 398 0.66 6.77 -10.26
CA GLY A 398 -0.33 5.74 -9.96
C GLY A 398 -1.48 5.64 -10.96
N SER A 399 -1.21 5.81 -12.26
CA SER A 399 -2.26 5.74 -13.28
C SER A 399 -2.51 4.31 -13.70
N ILE A 400 -3.68 3.76 -13.35
CA ILE A 400 -4.09 2.41 -13.77
C ILE A 400 -4.13 2.29 -15.30
N GLY A 401 -3.54 1.23 -15.84
CA GLY A 401 -3.41 0.99 -17.29
C GLY A 401 -2.08 1.47 -17.90
N TRP A 402 -1.25 2.19 -17.13
CA TRP A 402 0.10 2.58 -17.55
C TRP A 402 0.94 1.38 -17.96
N SER A 403 0.85 0.28 -17.20
CA SER A 403 1.73 -0.87 -17.39
C SER A 403 1.56 -1.54 -18.76
N VAL A 404 0.39 -1.44 -19.40
CA VAL A 404 0.15 -2.00 -20.75
C VAL A 404 1.05 -1.33 -21.78
N GLY A 405 0.93 -0.01 -21.94
CA GLY A 405 1.77 0.75 -22.87
C GLY A 405 3.25 0.70 -22.46
N ALA A 406 3.54 0.80 -21.16
CA ALA A 406 4.92 0.76 -20.66
C ALA A 406 5.61 -0.57 -20.96
N THR A 407 4.89 -1.70 -20.93
CA THR A 407 5.43 -3.02 -21.28
C THR A 407 5.83 -3.10 -22.74
N LEU A 408 4.99 -2.60 -23.64
CA LEU A 408 5.31 -2.52 -25.07
C LEU A 408 6.57 -1.68 -25.30
N GLY A 409 6.62 -0.48 -24.71
CA GLY A 409 7.75 0.42 -24.84
C GLY A 409 9.06 -0.15 -24.27
N TYR A 410 8.98 -0.80 -23.11
CA TYR A 410 10.14 -1.41 -22.46
C TYR A 410 10.65 -2.61 -23.27
N ALA A 411 9.76 -3.46 -23.77
CA ALA A 411 10.12 -4.61 -24.60
C ALA A 411 10.76 -4.17 -25.93
N GLN A 412 10.30 -3.06 -26.51
CA GLN A 412 10.90 -2.49 -27.71
C GLN A 412 12.34 -2.00 -27.46
N ALA A 413 12.59 -1.37 -26.31
CA ALA A 413 13.91 -0.89 -25.92
C ALA A 413 14.88 -2.02 -25.52
N ALA A 414 14.40 -3.01 -24.76
CA ALA A 414 15.20 -4.06 -24.15
C ALA A 414 14.90 -5.43 -24.80
N LYS A 415 15.21 -5.57 -26.09
CA LYS A 415 14.87 -6.76 -26.90
C LYS A 415 15.47 -8.06 -26.38
N GLU A 416 16.62 -8.00 -25.70
CA GLU A 416 17.29 -9.17 -25.12
C GLU A 416 16.74 -9.56 -23.74
N ARG A 417 15.77 -8.81 -23.21
CA ARG A 417 15.18 -9.06 -21.90
C ARG A 417 13.77 -9.62 -22.00
N ARG A 418 13.47 -10.54 -21.10
CA ARG A 418 12.12 -11.06 -20.90
C ARG A 418 11.30 -10.07 -20.08
N VAL A 419 10.29 -9.43 -20.65
CA VAL A 419 9.45 -8.46 -19.92
C VAL A 419 8.17 -9.13 -19.45
N ILE A 420 7.93 -9.09 -18.14
CA ILE A 420 6.74 -9.65 -17.49
C ILE A 420 5.98 -8.50 -16.83
N ALA A 421 4.72 -8.30 -17.21
CA ALA A 421 3.84 -7.33 -16.58
C ALA A 421 2.78 -8.02 -15.72
N CYS A 422 2.63 -7.55 -14.48
CA CYS A 422 1.63 -8.02 -13.54
C CYS A 422 0.48 -6.99 -13.48
N ILE A 423 -0.64 -7.27 -14.13
CA ILE A 423 -1.72 -6.30 -14.35
C ILE A 423 -3.04 -6.84 -13.79
N GLY A 424 -3.76 -6.00 -13.03
CA GLY A 424 -5.13 -6.29 -12.60
C GLY A 424 -6.13 -6.13 -13.76
N ASP A 425 -7.24 -6.86 -13.73
CA ASP A 425 -8.23 -6.86 -14.81
C ASP A 425 -8.83 -5.47 -15.07
N GLY A 426 -9.12 -4.69 -14.02
CA GLY A 426 -9.60 -3.31 -14.12
C GLY A 426 -8.60 -2.40 -14.84
N SER A 427 -7.33 -2.48 -14.44
CA SER A 427 -6.23 -1.72 -15.07
C SER A 427 -5.99 -2.16 -16.51
N PHE A 428 -6.16 -3.46 -16.81
CA PHE A 428 -6.03 -3.99 -18.17
C PHE A 428 -7.13 -3.46 -19.10
N ARG A 429 -8.35 -3.26 -18.60
CA ARG A 429 -9.44 -2.64 -19.38
C ARG A 429 -9.22 -1.16 -19.65
N THR A 430 -8.70 -0.41 -18.67
CA THR A 430 -8.40 1.02 -18.83
C THR A 430 -7.17 1.25 -19.68
N GLY A 431 -6.16 0.39 -19.54
CA GLY A 431 -5.00 0.31 -20.43
C GLY A 431 -5.40 -0.35 -21.74
N THR A 432 -6.15 0.39 -22.55
CA THR A 432 -6.74 -0.03 -23.84
C THR A 432 -6.04 -1.25 -24.47
N THR A 433 -6.70 -2.40 -24.32
CA THR A 433 -6.31 -3.73 -24.83
C THR A 433 -6.00 -3.78 -26.34
N LEU A 434 -6.31 -2.70 -27.06
CA LEU A 434 -6.11 -2.51 -28.50
C LEU A 434 -4.64 -2.53 -28.92
N ASP A 435 -3.68 -2.07 -28.10
CA ASP A 435 -2.26 -2.10 -28.51
C ASP A 435 -1.67 -3.50 -28.66
N LEU A 436 -2.33 -4.52 -28.07
CA LEU A 436 -1.97 -5.93 -28.26
C LEU A 436 -2.41 -6.49 -29.63
N SER A 437 -3.22 -5.75 -30.40
CA SER A 437 -3.74 -6.16 -31.72
C SER A 437 -2.83 -5.83 -32.91
N MET A 438 -1.67 -5.19 -32.69
CA MET A 438 -0.62 -5.08 -33.71
C MET A 438 -0.24 -6.47 -34.23
N PRO A 439 0.15 -6.66 -35.51
CA PRO A 439 0.28 -8.02 -36.09
C PRO A 439 1.38 -8.85 -35.40
N LEU A 440 0.97 -9.84 -34.60
CA LEU A 440 1.82 -10.77 -33.86
C LEU A 440 1.80 -12.15 -34.53
N THR A 441 2.93 -12.67 -35.01
CA THR A 441 2.96 -14.01 -35.64
C THR A 441 3.88 -15.03 -34.95
N MET A 442 3.29 -16.18 -34.60
CA MET A 442 3.79 -17.58 -34.56
C MET A 442 4.22 -18.30 -33.25
N GLY A 443 3.94 -19.63 -33.22
CA GLY A 443 4.65 -20.70 -32.47
C GLY A 443 3.92 -21.42 -31.32
N LYS A 444 3.68 -22.75 -31.37
CA LYS A 444 3.09 -23.64 -30.32
C LYS A 444 4.02 -23.72 -29.08
N ALA A 445 3.60 -23.66 -27.81
CA ALA A 445 2.84 -24.66 -27.04
C ALA A 445 2.48 -24.17 -25.60
N ASN A 446 1.57 -24.92 -24.95
CA ASN A 446 1.12 -24.99 -23.54
C ASN A 446 0.31 -23.84 -22.89
N VAL A 447 -0.96 -24.19 -22.62
CA VAL A 447 -2.03 -23.59 -21.79
C VAL A 447 -1.86 -22.10 -21.41
N GLY A 448 -1.88 -21.24 -22.43
CA GLY A 448 -2.08 -19.80 -22.32
C GLY A 448 -2.98 -19.36 -23.47
N LEU A 449 -3.90 -18.43 -23.21
CA LEU A 449 -4.67 -17.80 -24.29
C LEU A 449 -3.68 -16.96 -25.10
N LYS A 450 -3.34 -17.45 -26.29
CA LYS A 450 -2.56 -16.69 -27.27
C LYS A 450 -3.53 -15.70 -27.88
N VAL A 451 -3.22 -14.42 -27.82
CA VAL A 451 -4.00 -13.38 -28.47
C VAL A 451 -3.31 -13.07 -29.80
N ARG A 452 -3.88 -13.52 -30.91
CA ARG A 452 -3.36 -13.32 -32.27
C ARG A 452 -4.30 -12.46 -33.13
N THR A 453 -5.57 -12.35 -32.74
CA THR A 453 -6.62 -11.59 -33.43
C THR A 453 -7.49 -10.84 -32.40
N GLU A 454 -8.25 -9.85 -32.86
CA GLU A 454 -9.22 -9.10 -32.05
C GLU A 454 -10.28 -10.03 -31.42
N GLU A 455 -10.67 -11.10 -32.13
CA GLU A 455 -11.61 -12.12 -31.65
C GLU A 455 -11.01 -12.98 -30.51
N GLU A 456 -9.73 -13.34 -30.58
CA GLU A 456 -9.03 -14.06 -29.49
C GLU A 456 -8.78 -13.16 -28.27
N LEU A 457 -8.64 -11.84 -28.49
CA LEU A 457 -8.58 -10.84 -27.43
C LEU A 457 -9.94 -10.70 -26.74
N GLU A 458 -11.03 -10.64 -27.51
CA GLU A 458 -12.40 -10.66 -26.97
C GLU A 458 -12.66 -11.95 -26.20
N GLU A 459 -12.17 -13.11 -26.66
CA GLU A 459 -12.27 -14.39 -25.96
C GLU A 459 -11.43 -14.40 -24.66
N ALA A 460 -10.22 -13.84 -24.69
CA ALA A 460 -9.37 -13.71 -23.50
C ALA A 460 -9.97 -12.75 -22.47
N ILE A 461 -10.52 -11.62 -22.91
CA ILE A 461 -11.28 -10.68 -22.08
C ILE A 461 -12.53 -11.37 -21.54
N ALA A 462 -13.31 -12.07 -22.37
CA ALA A 462 -14.50 -12.81 -21.94
C ALA A 462 -14.16 -13.88 -20.88
N LYS A 463 -13.03 -14.58 -21.02
CA LYS A 463 -12.58 -15.61 -20.07
C LYS A 463 -12.04 -15.01 -18.76
N ALA A 464 -11.30 -13.91 -18.86
CA ALA A 464 -10.82 -13.14 -17.71
C ALA A 464 -11.96 -12.42 -16.98
N THR A 465 -13.07 -12.09 -17.65
CA THR A 465 -14.24 -11.42 -17.06
C THR A 465 -15.37 -12.37 -16.63
N GLY A 466 -15.32 -13.64 -17.04
CA GLY A 466 -16.26 -14.70 -16.68
C GLY A 466 -15.73 -15.62 -15.57
N GLU A 467 -15.35 -16.85 -15.94
CA GLU A 467 -14.97 -17.92 -15.00
C GLU A 467 -13.72 -17.59 -14.14
N MET A 468 -12.86 -16.66 -14.57
CA MET A 468 -11.58 -16.32 -13.91
C MET A 468 -11.46 -14.85 -13.48
N LYS A 469 -12.58 -14.19 -13.14
CA LYS A 469 -12.63 -12.77 -12.73
C LYS A 469 -11.71 -12.36 -11.57
N ASP A 470 -11.29 -13.30 -10.72
CA ASP A 470 -10.43 -13.05 -9.56
C ASP A 470 -8.93 -13.37 -9.83
N SER A 471 -8.53 -13.45 -11.10
CA SER A 471 -7.18 -13.86 -11.54
C SER A 471 -6.29 -12.67 -11.91
N LEU A 472 -5.00 -12.75 -11.59
CA LEU A 472 -3.99 -11.82 -12.11
C LEU A 472 -3.73 -12.12 -13.59
N CYS A 473 -3.74 -11.07 -14.42
CA CYS A 473 -3.36 -11.16 -15.82
C CYS A 473 -1.86 -10.92 -15.94
N PHE A 474 -1.14 -11.90 -16.48
CA PHE A 474 0.28 -11.77 -16.79
C PHE A 474 0.46 -11.58 -18.28
N LEU A 475 1.10 -10.49 -18.66
CA LEU A 475 1.52 -10.27 -20.03
C LEU A 475 3.02 -10.49 -20.09
N GLU A 476 3.40 -11.48 -20.89
CA GLU A 476 4.79 -11.73 -21.23
C GLU A 476 5.02 -11.27 -22.67
N CYS A 477 5.98 -10.38 -22.87
CA CYS A 477 6.40 -9.96 -24.21
C CYS A 477 7.78 -10.55 -24.52
N GLU A 478 7.89 -11.33 -25.60
CA GLU A 478 9.13 -11.85 -26.17
C GLU A 478 9.41 -11.13 -27.50
N ALA A 479 10.54 -10.41 -27.59
CA ALA A 479 11.01 -9.88 -28.87
C ALA A 479 11.74 -11.00 -29.64
N SER A 480 11.38 -11.24 -30.90
CA SER A 480 12.06 -12.25 -31.74
C SER A 480 12.49 -11.67 -33.09
N GLU A 481 13.68 -12.03 -33.56
CA GLU A 481 14.12 -11.75 -34.93
C GLU A 481 13.46 -12.74 -35.89
N ALA A 482 12.85 -12.24 -36.98
CA ALA A 482 12.20 -13.07 -37.97
C ALA A 482 13.23 -13.93 -38.73
N SER A 483 13.15 -15.26 -38.62
CA SER A 483 13.91 -16.19 -39.45
C SER A 483 13.42 -16.17 -40.91
N GLU A 484 14.35 -16.20 -41.85
CA GLU A 484 14.28 -15.96 -43.31
C GLU A 484 13.31 -16.80 -44.19
N THR A 485 12.28 -17.45 -43.68
CA THR A 485 11.55 -18.49 -44.44
C THR A 485 10.27 -18.07 -45.19
N ASN A 486 9.94 -16.79 -45.36
CA ASN A 486 8.76 -16.39 -46.15
C ASN A 486 9.10 -15.37 -47.27
N ARG A 487 9.51 -15.92 -48.43
CA ARG A 487 9.65 -15.18 -49.70
C ARG A 487 8.28 -14.87 -50.31
N SER A 488 7.63 -13.79 -49.90
CA SER A 488 6.53 -13.23 -50.70
C SER A 488 6.21 -11.74 -50.50
N PHE A 489 6.82 -11.02 -49.54
CA PHE A 489 6.58 -9.58 -49.38
C PHE A 489 7.87 -8.74 -49.47
N LYS A 490 7.96 -7.89 -50.50
CA LYS A 490 8.95 -6.81 -50.62
C LYS A 490 8.47 -5.56 -49.86
N ARG A 491 8.63 -5.53 -48.54
CA ARG A 491 8.58 -4.31 -47.70
C ARG A 491 9.66 -4.43 -46.61
N PRO A 492 10.27 -3.31 -46.15
CA PRO A 492 11.33 -3.38 -45.14
C PRO A 492 10.78 -4.03 -43.86
N LEU A 493 11.56 -4.95 -43.28
CA LEU A 493 11.19 -5.74 -42.09
C LEU A 493 10.73 -4.81 -40.95
N SER A 494 9.44 -4.81 -40.65
CA SER A 494 8.92 -4.39 -39.35
C SER A 494 9.29 -5.46 -38.32
N HIS A 495 9.94 -5.06 -37.23
CA HIS A 495 10.22 -5.94 -36.11
C HIS A 495 8.90 -6.28 -35.38
N PHE A 496 8.73 -7.54 -34.94
CA PHE A 496 7.49 -8.04 -34.32
C PHE A 496 7.74 -8.41 -32.85
N ILE A 497 6.90 -7.96 -31.90
CA ILE A 497 7.01 -8.25 -30.46
C ILE A 497 5.95 -9.28 -30.04
N ALA A 498 6.24 -10.58 -29.93
CA ALA A 498 5.25 -11.58 -29.55
C ALA A 498 4.76 -11.39 -28.09
N ALA A 499 3.44 -11.36 -27.84
CA ALA A 499 2.86 -11.32 -26.50
C ALA A 499 2.16 -12.65 -26.13
N ARG A 500 2.40 -13.15 -24.92
CA ARG A 500 1.67 -14.27 -24.32
C ARG A 500 0.92 -13.78 -23.09
N CYS A 501 -0.38 -14.08 -23.04
CA CYS A 501 -1.21 -13.82 -21.88
C CYS A 501 -1.33 -15.10 -21.05
N PHE A 502 -0.89 -15.05 -19.80
CA PHE A 502 -1.15 -16.11 -18.83
C PHE A 502 -2.19 -15.62 -17.84
N LEU A 503 -3.24 -16.42 -17.67
CA LEU A 503 -4.25 -16.24 -16.63
C LEU A 503 -3.98 -17.30 -15.58
N PHE A 504 -3.53 -16.88 -14.40
CA PHE A 504 -3.36 -17.79 -13.27
C PHE A 504 -4.53 -17.60 -12.30
N PRO A 505 -5.31 -18.65 -12.00
CA PRO A 505 -6.32 -18.58 -10.96
C PRO A 505 -5.60 -18.42 -9.61
N LEU A 506 -5.80 -17.26 -8.98
CA LEU A 506 -5.46 -17.15 -7.57
C LEU A 506 -6.56 -17.87 -6.79
N ARG A 507 -6.23 -19.03 -6.21
CA ARG A 507 -6.99 -19.52 -5.05
C ARG A 507 -6.61 -18.66 -3.85
N PHE A 508 -7.36 -17.61 -3.61
CA PHE A 508 -7.39 -16.95 -2.32
C PHE A 508 -8.28 -17.74 -1.35
N PRO A 509 -7.96 -17.78 -0.05
CA PRO A 509 -9.01 -17.75 0.97
C PRO A 509 -9.72 -16.40 0.81
N SER A 510 -10.94 -16.43 0.29
CA SER A 510 -11.73 -15.26 -0.10
C SER A 510 -12.10 -14.37 1.09
N HIS A 511 -11.96 -13.05 0.93
CA HIS A 511 -12.79 -12.05 1.61
C HIS A 511 -13.10 -10.89 0.65
N PRO A 512 -14.35 -10.73 0.20
CA PRO A 512 -14.77 -9.57 -0.57
C PRO A 512 -15.30 -8.43 0.31
N ILE A 513 -14.88 -7.21 -0.02
CA ILE A 513 -15.47 -5.94 0.44
C ILE A 513 -16.56 -5.54 -0.58
N PRO A 514 -17.82 -5.26 -0.19
CA PRO A 514 -18.83 -4.83 -1.16
C PRO A 514 -18.99 -3.29 -1.21
N CYS A 515 -18.96 -2.75 -2.43
CA CYS A 515 -19.53 -1.45 -2.82
C CYS A 515 -20.81 -1.66 -3.68
N PRO A 516 -21.68 -0.64 -3.80
CA PRO A 516 -23.12 -0.83 -3.85
C PRO A 516 -23.74 -0.70 -5.26
N GLY A 517 -24.75 -1.53 -5.56
CA GLY A 517 -25.79 -1.12 -6.51
C GLY A 517 -26.55 -2.24 -7.24
N ALA A 518 -27.88 -2.17 -7.09
CA ALA A 518 -28.93 -2.71 -7.97
C ALA A 518 -29.36 -4.18 -7.82
N MET A 519 -30.44 -4.43 -7.06
CA MET A 519 -31.67 -4.94 -7.68
C MET A 519 -32.93 -4.68 -6.83
N ARG A 520 -33.99 -4.30 -7.54
CA ARG A 520 -35.37 -4.12 -7.08
C ARG A 520 -36.08 -5.46 -6.86
N SER A 521 -37.21 -5.34 -6.16
CA SER A 521 -38.41 -6.19 -6.12
C SER A 521 -38.29 -7.60 -5.54
N PHE A 522 -38.87 -7.80 -4.35
CA PHE A 522 -40.01 -8.71 -4.16
C PHE A 522 -40.73 -8.34 -2.86
N VAL A 523 -42.00 -7.94 -2.98
CA VAL A 523 -42.93 -7.70 -1.86
C VAL A 523 -44.05 -8.74 -1.96
N VAL A 524 -44.58 -9.10 -0.79
CA VAL A 524 -45.92 -9.64 -0.47
C VAL A 524 -46.00 -11.15 -0.15
N ARG A 525 -46.38 -11.39 1.12
CA ARG A 525 -47.29 -12.40 1.74
C ARG A 525 -46.61 -13.02 2.98
N SER A 526 -47.19 -13.06 4.17
CA SER A 526 -48.57 -12.84 4.60
C SER A 526 -48.60 -12.53 6.11
N VAL A 527 -49.51 -11.63 6.51
CA VAL A 527 -49.95 -11.40 7.88
C VAL A 527 -51.21 -12.24 8.08
N GLU A 528 -51.25 -13.13 9.07
CA GLU A 528 -52.47 -13.52 9.80
C GLU A 528 -52.15 -14.60 10.85
N SER A 529 -52.34 -14.28 12.13
CA SER A 529 -52.71 -15.19 13.25
C SER A 529 -52.38 -14.65 14.65
N ALA A 530 -52.06 -13.37 14.81
CA ALA A 530 -52.09 -12.71 16.11
C ALA A 530 -53.47 -12.08 16.33
N LEU A 531 -54.41 -12.83 16.93
CA LEU A 531 -55.54 -12.32 17.73
C LEU A 531 -56.42 -13.50 18.16
N ARG A 532 -56.16 -14.09 19.33
CA ARG A 532 -57.21 -14.63 20.20
C ARG A 532 -56.71 -14.82 21.64
N ARG A 533 -57.33 -14.02 22.52
CA ARG A 533 -57.63 -14.30 23.93
C ARG A 533 -56.52 -14.05 24.96
N ARG A 534 -56.53 -12.82 25.47
CA ARG A 534 -56.40 -12.54 26.90
C ARG A 534 -57.71 -12.87 27.61
N GLY A 535 -57.62 -13.38 28.85
CA GLY A 535 -58.64 -13.21 29.88
C GLY A 535 -58.85 -14.40 30.80
N ALA A 536 -58.20 -14.37 31.99
CA ALA A 536 -58.80 -14.53 33.31
C ALA A 536 -57.73 -14.90 34.36
N ALA A 537 -57.65 -14.09 35.42
CA ALA A 537 -56.80 -14.32 36.58
C ALA A 537 -57.53 -15.21 37.61
N SER A 538 -56.79 -16.06 38.31
CA SER A 538 -57.18 -16.53 39.65
C SER A 538 -55.93 -16.79 40.50
N SER A 539 -55.95 -16.19 41.68
CA SER A 539 -54.96 -16.24 42.75
C SER A 539 -54.57 -17.65 43.18
N ASN A 540 -53.27 -17.88 43.37
CA ASN A 540 -52.79 -18.82 44.39
C ASN A 540 -51.42 -18.36 44.93
N ARG A 541 -51.40 -18.01 46.22
CA ARG A 541 -50.19 -17.94 47.03
C ARG A 541 -49.48 -19.29 46.96
N ARG A 542 -48.24 -19.33 46.48
CA ARG A 542 -47.30 -20.41 46.76
C ARG A 542 -45.92 -19.81 47.05
N VAL A 543 -45.58 -19.85 48.33
CA VAL A 543 -44.26 -20.16 48.90
C VAL A 543 -43.12 -20.11 47.88
N PHE A 544 -42.34 -19.02 47.89
CA PHE A 544 -41.00 -19.04 47.32
C PHE A 544 -40.12 -19.84 48.29
N SER A 545 -39.88 -21.11 47.94
CA SER A 545 -38.60 -21.74 48.24
C SER A 545 -37.53 -20.77 47.74
N SER A 546 -36.70 -20.24 48.65
CA SER A 546 -35.47 -19.57 48.25
C SER A 546 -34.55 -20.66 47.69
N ASP A 547 -34.76 -21.05 46.44
CA ASP A 547 -33.73 -21.78 45.72
C ASP A 547 -32.52 -20.86 45.72
N SER A 548 -31.50 -21.26 46.47
CA SER A 548 -30.26 -20.53 46.61
C SER A 548 -29.71 -20.23 45.22
N VAL A 549 -29.61 -18.95 44.86
CA VAL A 549 -28.93 -18.52 43.63
C VAL A 549 -27.55 -19.22 43.61
N PRO A 550 -27.22 -19.98 42.53
CA PRO A 550 -25.99 -20.75 42.47
C PRO A 550 -24.78 -19.86 42.82
N GLU A 551 -23.97 -20.31 43.76
CA GLU A 551 -22.74 -19.64 44.15
C GLU A 551 -21.75 -19.69 42.98
N ARG A 552 -21.34 -18.53 42.45
CA ARG A 552 -20.40 -18.44 41.32
C ARG A 552 -19.06 -17.87 41.72
N LYS A 553 -18.00 -18.51 41.26
CA LYS A 553 -16.62 -18.01 41.38
C LYS A 553 -16.22 -17.26 40.11
N VAL A 554 -15.79 -16.00 40.27
CA VAL A 554 -15.25 -15.17 39.19
C VAL A 554 -13.75 -14.95 39.42
N ALA A 555 -12.93 -15.20 38.40
CA ALA A 555 -11.51 -14.85 38.42
C ALA A 555 -11.24 -13.64 37.51
N ILE A 556 -10.51 -12.64 38.03
CA ILE A 556 -10.03 -11.49 37.25
C ILE A 556 -8.51 -11.63 37.09
N LEU A 557 -8.05 -11.82 35.85
CA LEU A 557 -6.64 -11.93 35.52
C LEU A 557 -6.13 -10.56 35.01
N GLY A 558 -5.25 -9.92 35.79
CA GLY A 558 -4.87 -8.51 35.62
C GLY A 558 -5.57 -7.58 36.62
N ALA A 559 -5.89 -8.09 37.81
CA ALA A 559 -6.70 -7.42 38.81
C ALA A 559 -6.04 -6.17 39.43
N ALA A 560 -4.70 -6.09 39.43
CA ALA A 560 -3.99 -4.90 39.94
C ALA A 560 -3.86 -3.80 38.88
N GLY A 561 -4.20 -4.08 37.62
CA GLY A 561 -4.19 -3.12 36.53
C GLY A 561 -5.31 -2.07 36.60
N GLY A 562 -5.20 -1.01 35.79
CA GLY A 562 -6.14 0.11 35.81
C GLY A 562 -7.60 -0.23 35.45
N ILE A 563 -7.83 -1.30 34.68
CA ILE A 563 -9.18 -1.85 34.42
C ILE A 563 -9.56 -2.85 35.52
N GLY A 564 -8.60 -3.67 35.97
CA GLY A 564 -8.83 -4.75 36.93
C GLY A 564 -9.36 -4.29 38.28
N GLN A 565 -8.82 -3.19 38.84
CA GLN A 565 -9.26 -2.66 40.14
C GLN A 565 -10.72 -2.20 40.15
N PRO A 566 -11.18 -1.29 39.25
CA PRO A 566 -12.59 -0.92 39.20
C PRO A 566 -13.50 -2.07 38.79
N LEU A 567 -13.02 -3.02 37.96
CA LEU A 567 -13.79 -4.22 37.63
C LEU A 567 -13.97 -5.13 38.86
N ALA A 568 -12.94 -5.29 39.69
CA ALA A 568 -13.02 -6.05 40.94
C ALA A 568 -14.05 -5.45 41.91
N LEU A 569 -14.09 -4.11 42.04
CA LEU A 569 -15.13 -3.40 42.78
C LEU A 569 -16.52 -3.72 42.22
N LEU A 570 -16.73 -3.61 40.91
CA LEU A 570 -18.04 -3.87 40.28
C LEU A 570 -18.48 -5.34 40.43
N MET A 571 -17.54 -6.29 40.35
CA MET A 571 -17.84 -7.71 40.55
C MET A 571 -18.09 -8.08 42.01
N LYS A 572 -17.41 -7.42 42.95
CA LYS A 572 -17.70 -7.52 44.38
C LYS A 572 -19.10 -7.01 44.73
N LEU A 573 -19.61 -6.01 44.01
CA LEU A 573 -20.97 -5.48 44.16
C LEU A 573 -22.05 -6.37 43.52
N ASN A 574 -21.67 -7.29 42.62
CA ASN A 574 -22.63 -8.13 41.92
C ASN A 574 -23.17 -9.23 42.86
N PRO A 575 -24.50 -9.31 43.08
CA PRO A 575 -25.09 -10.28 44.00
C PRO A 575 -24.90 -11.73 43.55
N LEU A 576 -24.64 -12.00 42.27
CA LEU A 576 -24.42 -13.34 41.72
C LEU A 576 -23.02 -13.90 42.01
N VAL A 577 -22.08 -13.06 42.44
CA VAL A 577 -20.71 -13.47 42.75
C VAL A 577 -20.63 -13.87 44.23
N SER A 578 -20.16 -15.07 44.51
CA SER A 578 -19.89 -15.55 45.88
C SER A 578 -18.39 -15.56 46.19
N ASN A 579 -17.55 -15.82 45.19
CA ASN A 579 -16.09 -15.85 45.33
C ASN A 579 -15.43 -15.04 44.20
N LEU A 580 -14.58 -14.09 44.56
CA LEU A 580 -13.83 -13.26 43.64
C LEU A 580 -12.33 -13.52 43.81
N ALA A 581 -11.73 -14.16 42.81
CA ALA A 581 -10.30 -14.42 42.76
C ALA A 581 -9.61 -13.32 41.94
N LEU A 582 -8.69 -12.58 42.57
CA LEU A 582 -7.95 -11.49 41.96
C LEU A 582 -6.51 -11.92 41.69
N TYR A 583 -6.13 -12.04 40.43
CA TYR A 583 -4.79 -12.46 40.01
C TYR A 583 -4.05 -11.36 39.25
N ASP A 584 -2.76 -11.20 39.55
CA ASP A 584 -1.81 -10.40 38.78
C ASP A 584 -0.38 -10.82 39.14
N ILE A 585 0.60 -10.35 38.37
CA ILE A 585 2.02 -10.62 38.62
C ILE A 585 2.48 -9.99 39.94
N ALA A 586 1.90 -8.83 40.30
CA ALA A 586 2.20 -8.11 41.54
C ALA A 586 0.98 -7.28 42.01
N GLY A 587 0.97 -6.92 43.29
CA GLY A 587 0.05 -5.90 43.83
C GLY A 587 -1.38 -6.35 44.15
N THR A 588 -1.76 -7.60 43.88
CA THR A 588 -3.13 -8.09 44.15
C THR A 588 -3.48 -8.22 45.63
N ALA A 589 -2.51 -8.45 46.51
CA ALA A 589 -2.78 -8.54 47.95
C ALA A 589 -3.40 -7.24 48.50
N GLY A 590 -2.90 -6.08 48.09
CA GLY A 590 -3.46 -4.79 48.48
C GLY A 590 -4.84 -4.55 47.90
N VAL A 591 -5.04 -4.87 46.61
CA VAL A 591 -6.34 -4.74 45.94
C VAL A 591 -7.38 -5.66 46.57
N ALA A 592 -7.04 -6.91 46.88
CA ALA A 592 -7.94 -7.86 47.50
C ALA A 592 -8.32 -7.46 48.93
N ALA A 593 -7.38 -6.92 49.71
CA ALA A 593 -7.68 -6.38 51.03
C ALA A 593 -8.65 -5.21 50.96
N ASP A 594 -8.40 -4.25 50.05
CA ASP A 594 -9.24 -3.07 49.88
C ASP A 594 -10.66 -3.42 49.39
N VAL A 595 -10.77 -4.19 48.30
CA VAL A 595 -12.05 -4.68 47.78
C VAL A 595 -12.76 -5.60 48.79
N GLY A 596 -12.00 -6.30 49.64
CA GLY A 596 -12.52 -7.15 50.70
C GLY A 596 -13.32 -6.39 51.77
N HIS A 597 -13.04 -5.10 51.99
CA HIS A 597 -13.78 -4.27 52.96
C HIS A 597 -15.20 -3.89 52.51
N ILE A 598 -15.54 -4.12 51.25
CA ILE A 598 -16.85 -3.75 50.70
C ILE A 598 -17.92 -4.68 51.28
N ASN A 599 -19.00 -4.08 51.78
CA ASN A 599 -20.07 -4.71 52.55
C ASN A 599 -21.03 -5.59 51.71
N THR A 600 -20.48 -6.55 50.99
CA THR A 600 -21.23 -7.57 50.24
C THR A 600 -20.75 -8.98 50.60
N ARG A 601 -21.62 -9.97 50.35
CA ARG A 601 -21.38 -11.38 50.72
C ARG A 601 -20.21 -12.06 50.01
N ALA A 602 -19.76 -11.54 48.87
CA ALA A 602 -18.74 -12.20 48.05
C ALA A 602 -17.38 -12.22 48.77
N GLN A 603 -16.74 -13.38 48.91
CA GLN A 603 -15.40 -13.47 49.46
C GLN A 603 -14.37 -13.06 48.41
N VAL A 604 -13.29 -12.39 48.82
CA VAL A 604 -12.26 -11.89 47.92
C VAL A 604 -10.92 -12.50 48.32
N ALA A 605 -10.21 -13.07 47.36
CA ALA A 605 -8.87 -13.62 47.57
C ALA A 605 -7.90 -13.07 46.51
N GLY A 606 -6.73 -12.61 46.97
CA GLY A 606 -5.65 -12.12 46.11
C GLY A 606 -4.60 -13.20 45.85
N TYR A 607 -4.18 -13.35 44.60
CA TYR A 607 -3.17 -14.30 44.14
C TYR A 607 -2.08 -13.54 43.39
N VAL A 608 -0.82 -13.79 43.74
CA VAL A 608 0.35 -13.08 43.21
C VAL A 608 1.31 -14.07 42.55
N GLY A 609 1.75 -13.75 41.34
CA GLY A 609 2.80 -14.48 40.65
C GLY A 609 2.34 -15.79 40.00
N GLU A 610 3.11 -16.25 39.00
CA GLU A 610 2.71 -17.34 38.11
C GLU A 610 2.38 -18.66 38.85
N GLU A 611 3.08 -18.95 39.95
CA GLU A 611 2.84 -20.14 40.77
C GLU A 611 1.44 -20.18 41.41
N GLN A 612 0.82 -19.03 41.64
CA GLN A 612 -0.51 -18.93 42.25
C GLN A 612 -1.64 -18.85 41.22
N LEU A 613 -1.33 -18.73 39.92
CA LEU A 613 -2.32 -18.63 38.85
C LEU A 613 -3.27 -19.84 38.83
N GLY A 614 -2.74 -21.06 39.02
CA GLY A 614 -3.57 -22.27 39.09
C GLY A 614 -4.58 -22.23 40.24
N LYS A 615 -4.19 -21.71 41.41
CA LYS A 615 -5.10 -21.57 42.57
C LYS A 615 -6.16 -20.50 42.35
N ALA A 616 -5.83 -19.42 41.63
CA ALA A 616 -6.79 -18.38 41.27
C ALA A 616 -7.90 -18.94 40.35
N LEU A 617 -7.51 -19.78 39.38
CA LEU A 617 -8.37 -20.34 38.34
C LEU A 617 -9.19 -21.55 38.77
N ASP A 618 -8.73 -22.30 39.77
CA ASP A 618 -9.37 -23.54 40.22
C ASP A 618 -10.84 -23.33 40.60
N GLY A 619 -11.77 -24.05 39.97
CA GLY A 619 -13.20 -23.91 40.22
C GLY A 619 -13.85 -22.58 39.78
N SER A 620 -13.20 -21.78 38.94
CA SER A 620 -13.81 -20.56 38.38
C SER A 620 -14.90 -20.88 37.34
N ASP A 621 -16.07 -20.25 37.48
CA ASP A 621 -17.16 -20.32 36.49
C ASP A 621 -16.98 -19.31 35.36
N VAL A 622 -16.50 -18.10 35.70
CA VAL A 622 -16.25 -17.01 34.76
C VAL A 622 -14.83 -16.48 34.99
N VAL A 623 -14.07 -16.34 33.90
CA VAL A 623 -12.72 -15.77 33.92
C VAL A 623 -12.71 -14.53 33.05
N ILE A 624 -12.39 -13.37 33.65
CA ILE A 624 -12.30 -12.09 32.96
C ILE A 624 -10.83 -11.72 32.81
N ILE A 625 -10.42 -11.40 31.58
CA ILE A 625 -9.01 -11.12 31.24
C ILE A 625 -8.86 -9.65 30.79
N PRO A 626 -8.68 -8.71 31.74
CA PRO A 626 -8.18 -7.36 31.44
C PRO A 626 -6.64 -7.27 31.38
N ALA A 627 -5.91 -8.35 31.70
CA ALA A 627 -4.45 -8.37 31.75
C ALA A 627 -3.80 -7.96 30.43
N GLY A 628 -3.03 -6.89 30.48
CA GLY A 628 -2.28 -6.40 29.35
C GLY A 628 -1.60 -5.09 29.69
N VAL A 629 -0.69 -4.67 28.83
CA VAL A 629 -0.05 -3.37 28.96
C VAL A 629 -0.85 -2.34 28.15
N PRO A 630 -1.12 -1.13 28.70
CA PRO A 630 -1.69 -0.07 27.89
C PRO A 630 -0.66 0.41 26.87
N ARG A 631 -1.13 0.94 25.74
CA ARG A 631 -0.25 1.57 24.75
C ARG A 631 0.50 2.73 25.39
N LYS A 632 1.83 2.66 25.42
CA LYS A 632 2.70 3.74 25.91
C LYS A 632 3.15 4.65 24.75
N PRO A 633 3.47 5.93 25.00
CA PRO A 633 4.10 6.78 23.99
C PRO A 633 5.38 6.11 23.44
N GLY A 634 5.47 5.97 22.11
CA GLY A 634 6.59 5.30 21.44
C GLY A 634 6.45 3.77 21.27
N MET A 635 5.41 3.15 21.83
CA MET A 635 5.09 1.72 21.62
C MET A 635 4.32 1.53 20.31
N THR A 636 4.81 0.67 19.41
CA THR A 636 4.11 0.35 18.15
C THR A 636 2.85 -0.48 18.41
N ARG A 637 1.96 -0.60 17.41
CA ARG A 637 0.78 -1.49 17.53
C ARG A 637 1.21 -2.96 17.61
N ASP A 638 2.31 -3.32 16.95
CA ASP A 638 2.82 -4.68 16.93
C ASP A 638 3.53 -5.03 18.25
N ASP A 639 4.25 -4.09 18.87
CA ASP A 639 4.79 -4.29 20.22
C ASP A 639 3.68 -4.56 21.24
N LEU A 640 2.61 -3.76 21.17
CA LEU A 640 1.44 -3.91 22.03
C LEU A 640 0.76 -5.26 21.78
N PHE A 641 0.59 -5.63 20.51
CA PHE A 641 0.04 -6.91 20.11
C PHE A 641 0.89 -8.07 20.61
N ASN A 642 2.21 -8.07 20.36
CA ASN A 642 3.11 -9.15 20.75
C ASN A 642 3.16 -9.36 22.26
N ILE A 643 3.20 -8.27 23.04
CA ILE A 643 3.19 -8.36 24.51
C ILE A 643 1.85 -8.92 25.00
N ASN A 644 0.73 -8.36 24.55
CA ASN A 644 -0.59 -8.83 25.00
C ASN A 644 -0.91 -10.23 24.47
N ALA A 645 -0.45 -10.60 23.28
CA ALA A 645 -0.56 -11.95 22.73
C ALA A 645 0.20 -12.96 23.59
N GLY A 646 1.41 -12.63 24.04
CA GLY A 646 2.18 -13.47 24.95
C GLY A 646 1.50 -13.66 26.31
N ILE A 647 0.99 -12.57 26.89
CA ILE A 647 0.23 -12.59 28.16
C ILE A 647 -1.03 -13.45 28.01
N VAL A 648 -1.85 -13.19 26.98
CA VAL A 648 -3.09 -13.92 26.71
C VAL A 648 -2.81 -15.39 26.47
N LYS A 649 -1.79 -15.74 25.68
CA LYS A 649 -1.39 -17.13 25.45
C LYS A 649 -1.07 -17.85 26.75
N SER A 650 -0.29 -17.23 27.64
CA SER A 650 0.07 -17.81 28.94
C SER A 650 -1.17 -18.03 29.81
N LEU A 651 -2.01 -17.00 29.96
CA LEU A 651 -3.23 -17.07 30.76
C LEU A 651 -4.24 -18.09 30.21
N CYS A 652 -4.46 -18.14 28.90
CA CYS A 652 -5.33 -19.12 28.26
C CYS A 652 -4.79 -20.55 28.38
N THR A 653 -3.47 -20.74 28.34
CA THR A 653 -2.86 -22.06 28.60
C THR A 653 -3.15 -22.52 30.02
N ALA A 654 -3.10 -21.61 31.00
CA ALA A 654 -3.47 -21.93 32.38
C ALA A 654 -4.98 -22.22 32.52
N ILE A 655 -5.86 -21.44 31.87
CA ILE A 655 -7.31 -21.69 31.88
C ILE A 655 -7.63 -23.08 31.31
N ALA A 656 -7.03 -23.45 30.18
CA ALA A 656 -7.21 -24.76 29.56
C ALA A 656 -6.83 -25.91 30.51
N LYS A 657 -5.85 -25.69 31.39
CA LYS A 657 -5.35 -26.68 32.34
C LYS A 657 -6.17 -26.75 33.63
N TYR A 658 -6.56 -25.62 34.21
CA TYR A 658 -7.10 -25.54 35.56
C TYR A 658 -8.63 -25.34 35.60
N CYS A 659 -9.24 -24.73 34.60
CA CYS A 659 -10.69 -24.52 34.54
C CYS A 659 -11.24 -24.51 33.10
N PRO A 660 -11.09 -25.61 32.33
CA PRO A 660 -11.47 -25.66 30.91
C PRO A 660 -12.97 -25.46 30.65
N SER A 661 -13.82 -25.62 31.67
CA SER A 661 -15.26 -25.44 31.57
C SER A 661 -15.74 -24.00 31.74
N ALA A 662 -14.86 -23.08 32.17
CA ALA A 662 -15.19 -21.70 32.50
C ALA A 662 -15.59 -20.87 31.27
N VAL A 663 -16.44 -19.87 31.48
CA VAL A 663 -16.74 -18.84 30.47
C VAL A 663 -15.65 -17.78 30.51
N VAL A 664 -15.02 -17.50 29.38
CA VAL A 664 -13.88 -16.59 29.26
C VAL A 664 -14.31 -15.28 28.60
N ASN A 665 -14.18 -14.19 29.36
CA ASN A 665 -14.48 -12.83 28.93
C ASN A 665 -13.16 -12.09 28.63
N MET A 666 -12.81 -12.02 27.34
CA MET A 666 -11.59 -11.39 26.85
C MET A 666 -11.76 -9.88 26.70
N ILE A 667 -11.06 -9.09 27.54
CA ILE A 667 -11.03 -7.63 27.48
C ILE A 667 -9.69 -7.12 26.89
N SER A 668 -8.62 -7.91 27.04
CA SER A 668 -7.27 -7.51 26.63
C SER A 668 -7.20 -7.14 25.15
N ASN A 669 -6.72 -5.93 24.90
CA ASN A 669 -6.64 -5.37 23.56
C ASN A 669 -5.40 -5.82 22.80
N PRO A 670 -5.48 -5.96 21.46
CA PRO A 670 -6.69 -5.82 20.63
C PRO A 670 -7.59 -7.06 20.68
N VAL A 671 -8.87 -6.90 21.06
CA VAL A 671 -9.84 -8.01 21.20
C VAL A 671 -9.98 -8.83 19.90
N ASN A 672 -9.94 -8.14 18.75
CA ASN A 672 -10.03 -8.77 17.42
C ASN A 672 -8.93 -9.82 17.17
N SER A 673 -7.83 -9.75 17.91
CA SER A 673 -6.70 -10.67 17.73
C SER A 673 -6.49 -11.57 18.96
N THR A 674 -6.76 -11.08 20.17
CA THR A 674 -6.60 -11.87 21.40
C THR A 674 -7.63 -13.00 21.52
N VAL A 675 -8.84 -12.82 20.98
CA VAL A 675 -9.87 -13.89 20.93
C VAL A 675 -9.46 -15.02 19.97
N PRO A 676 -9.05 -14.77 18.72
CA PRO A 676 -8.50 -15.83 17.86
C PRO A 676 -7.30 -16.56 18.49
N ILE A 677 -6.39 -15.83 19.15
CA ILE A 677 -5.25 -16.46 19.85
C ILE A 677 -5.75 -17.42 20.94
N ALA A 678 -6.70 -16.98 21.77
CA ALA A 678 -7.28 -17.81 22.81
C ALA A 678 -7.96 -19.06 22.22
N SER A 679 -8.69 -18.90 21.10
CA SER A 679 -9.32 -20.01 20.38
C SER A 679 -8.28 -21.05 19.93
N GLU A 680 -7.19 -20.63 19.30
CA GLU A 680 -6.13 -21.56 18.85
C GLU A 680 -5.40 -22.24 20.03
N VAL A 681 -5.20 -21.53 21.15
CA VAL A 681 -4.64 -22.12 22.37
C VAL A 681 -5.56 -23.21 22.93
N PHE A 682 -6.87 -22.95 23.01
CA PHE A 682 -7.84 -23.94 23.48
C PHE A 682 -8.01 -25.11 22.50
N LYS A 683 -7.95 -24.88 21.19
CA LYS A 683 -8.01 -25.95 20.18
C LYS A 683 -6.80 -26.87 20.31
N LYS A 684 -5.61 -26.30 20.49
CA LYS A 684 -4.38 -27.07 20.73
C LYS A 684 -4.43 -27.88 22.02
N ALA A 685 -5.10 -27.38 23.06
CA ALA A 685 -5.31 -28.09 24.32
C ALA A 685 -6.47 -29.11 24.27
N GLY A 686 -7.28 -29.12 23.21
CA GLY A 686 -8.46 -29.98 23.09
C GLY A 686 -9.65 -29.54 23.96
N THR A 687 -9.66 -28.30 24.44
CA THR A 687 -10.68 -27.77 25.37
C THR A 687 -11.52 -26.64 24.76
N TYR A 688 -11.46 -26.44 23.44
CA TYR A 688 -12.15 -25.34 22.78
C TYR A 688 -13.66 -25.54 22.72
N ASP A 689 -14.40 -24.55 23.21
CA ASP A 689 -15.85 -24.44 23.09
C ASP A 689 -16.19 -23.01 22.63
N GLU A 690 -16.75 -22.88 21.42
CA GLU A 690 -17.14 -21.60 20.84
C GLU A 690 -18.21 -20.86 21.66
N LYS A 691 -18.99 -21.58 22.48
CA LYS A 691 -20.05 -21.01 23.34
C LYS A 691 -19.52 -20.45 24.66
N LYS A 692 -18.21 -20.50 24.90
CA LYS A 692 -17.59 -20.10 26.17
C LYS A 692 -16.47 -19.09 26.02
N LEU A 693 -16.05 -18.74 24.81
CA LEU A 693 -15.03 -17.73 24.57
C LEU A 693 -15.66 -16.48 23.96
N PHE A 694 -15.67 -15.39 24.73
CA PHE A 694 -16.33 -14.15 24.37
C PHE A 694 -15.34 -12.98 24.37
N GLY A 695 -15.24 -12.28 23.25
CA GLY A 695 -14.62 -10.96 23.19
C GLY A 695 -15.58 -9.90 23.72
N VAL A 696 -15.17 -9.19 24.77
CA VAL A 696 -16.00 -8.16 25.40
C VAL A 696 -15.93 -6.87 24.58
N THR A 697 -17.00 -6.58 23.86
CA THR A 697 -17.14 -5.37 23.03
C THR A 697 -18.20 -4.41 23.56
N THR A 698 -18.81 -4.73 24.71
CA THR A 698 -19.86 -3.95 25.38
C THR A 698 -19.47 -2.49 25.60
N LEU A 699 -18.17 -2.16 25.61
CA LEU A 699 -17.70 -0.77 25.67
C LEU A 699 -18.22 0.06 24.49
N ASP A 700 -18.26 -0.53 23.29
CA ASP A 700 -18.74 0.16 22.09
C ASP A 700 -20.24 0.35 22.13
N VAL A 701 -20.98 -0.63 22.68
CA VAL A 701 -22.42 -0.52 22.95
C VAL A 701 -22.70 0.58 23.97
N VAL A 702 -21.96 0.63 25.08
CA VAL A 702 -22.08 1.67 26.11
C VAL A 702 -21.82 3.05 25.49
N ARG A 703 -20.77 3.20 24.69
CA ARG A 703 -20.46 4.45 23.97
C ARG A 703 -21.56 4.84 22.99
N ALA A 704 -21.99 3.90 22.16
CA ALA A 704 -23.04 4.14 21.17
C ALA A 704 -24.35 4.58 21.84
N LYS A 705 -24.76 3.92 22.93
CA LYS A 705 -25.92 4.32 23.75
C LYS A 705 -25.77 5.75 24.25
N THR A 706 -24.63 6.09 24.90
CA THR A 706 -24.38 7.43 25.46
C THR A 706 -24.33 8.53 24.39
N PHE A 707 -23.71 8.27 23.24
CA PHE A 707 -23.61 9.27 22.18
C PHE A 707 -24.94 9.45 21.44
N TYR A 708 -25.67 8.36 21.23
CA TYR A 708 -27.00 8.39 20.65
C TYR A 708 -27.98 9.21 21.48
N THR A 709 -28.03 8.99 22.80
CA THR A 709 -28.95 9.69 23.71
C THR A 709 -28.69 11.19 23.74
N GLY A 710 -27.43 11.61 23.68
CA GLY A 710 -27.06 13.03 23.65
C GLY A 710 -27.60 13.76 22.42
N LYS A 711 -27.76 13.03 21.30
CA LYS A 711 -28.26 13.59 20.04
C LYS A 711 -29.77 13.40 19.87
N ALA A 712 -30.31 12.23 20.19
CA ALA A 712 -31.72 11.87 20.05
C ALA A 712 -32.61 12.34 21.22
N LYS A 713 -32.02 12.90 22.29
CA LYS A 713 -32.72 13.43 23.49
C LYS A 713 -33.68 12.42 24.16
N VAL A 714 -33.30 11.15 24.13
CA VAL A 714 -34.04 10.04 24.77
C VAL A 714 -33.33 9.60 26.07
N PRO A 715 -34.06 9.05 27.07
CA PRO A 715 -33.45 8.54 28.30
C PRO A 715 -32.45 7.42 28.04
N VAL A 716 -31.25 7.50 28.63
CA VAL A 716 -30.15 6.54 28.40
C VAL A 716 -30.49 5.11 28.79
N ALA A 717 -31.29 4.93 29.85
CA ALA A 717 -31.62 3.62 30.40
C ALA A 717 -32.41 2.74 29.42
N ASP A 718 -33.23 3.35 28.55
CA ASP A 718 -34.12 2.64 27.64
C ASP A 718 -33.53 2.49 26.24
N VAL A 719 -32.32 3.02 26.00
CA VAL A 719 -31.67 2.99 24.70
C VAL A 719 -30.89 1.71 24.50
N ASN A 720 -31.22 1.01 23.42
CA ASN A 720 -30.46 -0.10 22.90
C ASN A 720 -29.96 0.22 21.49
N VAL A 721 -28.64 0.16 21.29
CA VAL A 721 -27.98 0.32 19.99
C VAL A 721 -27.12 -0.90 19.74
N PRO A 722 -27.49 -1.79 18.79
CA PRO A 722 -26.63 -2.90 18.40
C PRO A 722 -25.32 -2.40 17.80
N VAL A 723 -24.21 -3.03 18.16
CA VAL A 723 -22.90 -2.77 17.53
C VAL A 723 -22.36 -4.09 17.00
N VAL A 724 -21.98 -4.11 15.72
CA VAL A 724 -21.50 -5.31 15.00
C VAL A 724 -20.10 -5.07 14.40
N GLY A 725 -19.49 -6.10 13.83
CA GLY A 725 -18.16 -6.02 13.19
C GLY A 725 -17.02 -6.49 14.10
N GLY A 726 -16.21 -5.57 14.63
CA GLY A 726 -15.11 -5.84 15.55
C GLY A 726 -14.90 -4.72 16.57
N HIS A 727 -13.86 -4.83 17.39
CA HIS A 727 -13.49 -3.89 18.46
C HIS A 727 -12.17 -3.15 18.14
N ALA A 728 -12.03 -2.65 16.91
CA ALA A 728 -10.85 -1.89 16.49
C ALA A 728 -11.19 -0.80 15.44
N GLY A 729 -11.20 0.47 15.87
CA GLY A 729 -11.37 1.63 14.99
C GLY A 729 -12.55 1.46 14.02
N ILE A 730 -12.26 1.49 12.72
CA ILE A 730 -13.26 1.38 11.64
C ILE A 730 -14.09 0.09 11.64
N THR A 731 -13.65 -0.96 12.36
CA THR A 731 -14.39 -2.22 12.46
C THR A 731 -15.57 -2.15 13.43
N ILE A 732 -15.66 -1.10 14.26
CA ILE A 732 -16.78 -0.89 15.18
C ILE A 732 -17.95 -0.28 14.39
N LEU A 733 -19.02 -1.05 14.18
CA LEU A 733 -20.17 -0.65 13.36
C LEU A 733 -21.45 -0.52 14.23
N PRO A 734 -21.72 0.66 14.81
CA PRO A 734 -22.96 0.92 15.52
C PRO A 734 -24.15 1.04 14.54
N LEU A 735 -25.16 0.21 14.75
CA LEU A 735 -26.37 0.17 13.92
C LEU A 735 -27.42 1.15 14.47
N PHE A 736 -27.18 2.44 14.32
CA PHE A 736 -28.10 3.49 14.78
C PHE A 736 -29.48 3.43 14.11
N SER A 737 -29.59 2.82 12.93
CA SER A 737 -30.87 2.54 12.26
C SER A 737 -31.73 1.50 12.98
N GLN A 738 -31.12 0.67 13.85
CA GLN A 738 -31.80 -0.33 14.68
C GLN A 738 -31.84 0.09 16.16
N ALA A 739 -31.55 1.37 16.44
CA ALA A 739 -31.61 1.88 17.79
C ALA A 739 -33.07 1.91 18.29
N THR A 740 -33.29 1.47 19.53
CA THR A 740 -34.59 1.51 20.18
C THR A 740 -34.50 2.27 21.50
N PRO A 741 -35.38 3.24 21.81
CA PRO A 741 -36.37 3.83 20.92
C PRO A 741 -35.73 4.50 19.70
N ALA A 742 -36.43 4.47 18.56
CA ALA A 742 -35.97 5.14 17.36
C ALA A 742 -35.98 6.65 17.59
N GLY A 743 -34.83 7.28 17.38
CA GLY A 743 -34.64 8.72 17.40
C GLY A 743 -35.27 9.30 16.13
N ASN A 744 -36.34 10.05 16.31
CA ASN A 744 -36.95 10.81 15.23
C ASN A 744 -35.94 11.92 14.84
N ASP A 745 -35.52 11.96 13.58
CA ASP A 745 -34.77 13.06 12.93
C ASP A 745 -33.22 13.01 12.93
N LEU A 746 -32.57 11.83 13.00
CA LEU A 746 -31.12 11.76 12.72
C LEU A 746 -30.82 11.84 11.21
N SER A 747 -30.08 12.87 10.79
CA SER A 747 -29.59 12.99 9.41
C SER A 747 -28.49 11.96 9.10
N THR A 748 -28.20 11.76 7.81
CA THR A 748 -27.09 10.89 7.37
C THR A 748 -25.75 11.40 7.92
N GLU A 749 -25.59 12.72 7.98
CA GLU A 749 -24.43 13.41 8.54
C GLU A 749 -24.29 13.15 10.04
N ASP A 750 -25.40 13.17 10.79
CA ASP A 750 -25.41 12.85 12.21
C ASP A 750 -25.03 11.38 12.46
N ILE A 751 -25.53 10.45 11.65
CA ILE A 751 -25.18 9.02 11.75
C ILE A 751 -23.68 8.82 11.49
N LYS A 752 -23.12 9.48 10.46
CA LYS A 752 -21.68 9.42 10.17
C LYS A 752 -20.85 9.99 11.32
N ALA A 753 -21.26 11.13 11.89
CA ALA A 753 -20.57 11.77 13.01
C ALA A 753 -20.62 10.91 14.28
N LEU A 754 -21.80 10.35 14.61
CA LEU A 754 -21.97 9.44 15.75
C LEU A 754 -21.15 8.16 15.56
N THR A 755 -21.11 7.60 14.34
CA THR A 755 -20.32 6.41 14.02
C THR A 755 -18.84 6.68 14.25
N LYS A 756 -18.32 7.78 13.68
CA LYS A 756 -16.92 8.17 13.86
C LYS A 756 -16.58 8.41 15.33
N ARG A 757 -17.45 9.08 16.08
CA ARG A 757 -17.23 9.32 17.52
C ARG A 757 -17.22 8.02 18.33
N THR A 758 -18.09 7.05 18.02
CA THR A 758 -18.06 5.72 18.66
C THR A 758 -16.75 5.01 18.37
N GLN A 759 -16.29 5.01 17.11
CA GLN A 759 -15.02 4.41 16.67
C GLN A 759 -13.80 5.07 17.34
N ASP A 760 -13.81 6.40 17.46
CA ASP A 760 -12.72 7.22 18.01
C ASP A 760 -12.84 7.45 19.53
N GLY A 761 -13.84 6.88 20.20
CA GLY A 761 -14.08 7.13 21.64
C GLY A 761 -12.94 6.67 22.55
N GLY A 762 -12.05 5.79 22.07
CA GLY A 762 -10.78 5.47 22.74
C GLY A 762 -9.77 6.60 22.65
N THR A 763 -9.65 7.21 21.48
CA THR A 763 -8.78 8.36 21.18
C THR A 763 -9.19 9.58 21.99
N GLU A 764 -10.49 9.89 22.08
CA GLU A 764 -11.04 11.00 22.87
C GLU A 764 -10.56 10.95 24.34
N VAL A 765 -10.55 9.76 24.96
CA VAL A 765 -10.10 9.59 26.34
C VAL A 765 -8.58 9.68 26.47
N VAL A 766 -7.82 9.16 25.50
CA VAL A 766 -6.34 9.24 25.52
C VAL A 766 -5.89 10.69 25.37
N GLU A 767 -6.52 11.45 24.48
CA GLU A 767 -6.27 12.88 24.29
C GLU A 767 -6.63 13.70 25.54
N ALA A 768 -7.81 13.44 26.13
CA ALA A 768 -8.22 14.10 27.37
C ALA A 768 -7.26 13.79 28.56
N LYS A 769 -6.61 12.63 28.55
CA LYS A 769 -5.57 12.26 29.51
C LYS A 769 -4.17 12.75 29.13
N ALA A 770 -4.04 13.60 28.11
CA ALA A 770 -2.76 14.08 27.58
C ALA A 770 -1.77 12.94 27.23
N GLY A 771 -2.30 11.83 26.70
CA GLY A 771 -1.54 10.63 26.37
C GLY A 771 -1.11 9.77 27.57
N LYS A 772 -1.48 10.15 28.81
CA LYS A 772 -1.10 9.45 30.05
C LYS A 772 -2.13 8.38 30.46
N GLY A 773 -2.44 7.44 29.57
CA GLY A 773 -3.21 6.24 29.89
C GLY A 773 -4.42 6.00 28.98
N SER A 774 -5.12 4.88 29.19
CA SER A 774 -6.25 4.41 28.40
C SER A 774 -7.60 4.65 29.09
N ALA A 775 -8.71 4.38 28.39
CA ALA A 775 -10.05 4.34 28.96
C ALA A 775 -10.21 3.12 29.88
N THR A 776 -9.93 3.31 31.17
CA THR A 776 -9.92 2.22 32.16
C THR A 776 -11.28 2.02 32.83
N LEU A 777 -11.93 3.10 33.25
CA LEU A 777 -13.18 3.06 34.02
C LEU A 777 -14.38 2.58 33.20
N SER A 778 -14.59 3.14 32.00
CA SER A 778 -15.69 2.74 31.12
C SER A 778 -15.53 1.31 30.60
N MET A 779 -14.29 0.84 30.40
CA MET A 779 -14.02 -0.56 30.02
C MET A 779 -14.31 -1.51 31.18
N ALA A 780 -13.95 -1.15 32.42
CA ALA A 780 -14.28 -1.94 33.59
C ALA A 780 -15.80 -2.05 33.79
N TYR A 781 -16.53 -0.95 33.59
CA TYR A 781 -18.00 -0.94 33.61
C TYR A 781 -18.60 -1.85 32.53
N ALA A 782 -18.12 -1.75 31.29
CA ALA A 782 -18.54 -2.63 30.20
C ALA A 782 -18.24 -4.12 30.46
N GLY A 783 -17.06 -4.42 31.01
CA GLY A 783 -16.68 -5.77 31.42
C GLY A 783 -17.59 -6.34 32.50
N ALA A 784 -18.00 -5.52 33.47
CA ALA A 784 -18.92 -5.92 34.53
C ALA A 784 -20.33 -6.21 34.01
N ILE A 785 -20.85 -5.40 33.06
CA ILE A 785 -22.15 -5.65 32.43
C ILE A 785 -22.13 -7.00 31.70
N PHE A 786 -21.10 -7.25 30.90
CA PHE A 786 -21.03 -8.49 30.13
C PHE A 786 -20.85 -9.70 31.03
N ALA A 787 -20.02 -9.60 32.08
CA ALA A 787 -19.87 -10.65 33.07
C ALA A 787 -21.17 -10.95 33.83
N ASP A 788 -21.94 -9.92 34.20
CA ASP A 788 -23.27 -10.08 34.80
C ASP A 788 -24.24 -10.83 33.88
N ALA A 789 -24.24 -10.51 32.58
CA ALA A 789 -25.03 -11.23 31.58
C ALA A 789 -24.63 -12.70 31.49
N CYS A 790 -23.33 -13.01 31.45
CA CYS A 790 -22.83 -14.39 31.49
C CYS A 790 -23.27 -15.13 32.77
N LEU A 791 -23.18 -14.50 33.94
CA LEU A 791 -23.57 -15.08 35.22
C LEU A 791 -25.07 -15.37 35.28
N LYS A 792 -25.91 -14.45 34.80
CA LYS A 792 -27.36 -14.66 34.70
C LYS A 792 -27.71 -15.79 33.72
N GLY A 793 -27.03 -15.85 32.57
CA GLY A 793 -27.18 -16.95 31.61
C GLY A 793 -26.79 -18.30 32.20
N LEU A 794 -25.67 -18.37 32.93
CA LEU A 794 -25.24 -19.56 33.66
C LEU A 794 -26.24 -19.99 34.75
N ASN A 795 -26.98 -19.04 35.32
CA ASN A 795 -28.04 -19.29 36.31
C ASN A 795 -29.42 -19.55 35.67
N GLY A 796 -29.49 -19.70 34.35
CA GLY A 796 -30.71 -20.12 33.65
C GLY A 796 -31.72 -19.01 33.40
N VAL A 797 -31.32 -17.73 33.51
CA VAL A 797 -32.19 -16.62 33.11
C VAL A 797 -32.31 -16.61 31.57
N PRO A 798 -33.52 -16.78 31.02
CA PRO A 798 -33.71 -16.81 29.57
C PRO A 798 -33.62 -15.40 28.95
N ASP A 799 -33.52 -15.35 27.61
CA ASP A 799 -33.65 -14.14 26.79
C ASP A 799 -32.64 -13.01 27.08
N ILE A 800 -31.44 -13.36 27.57
CA ILE A 800 -30.33 -12.40 27.72
C ILE A 800 -29.59 -12.29 26.39
N VAL A 801 -29.55 -11.09 25.84
CA VAL A 801 -28.94 -10.79 24.53
C VAL A 801 -27.92 -9.69 24.71
N GLU A 802 -26.64 -10.00 24.44
CA GLU A 802 -25.52 -9.07 24.54
C GLU A 802 -24.61 -9.23 23.33
N CYS A 803 -24.09 -8.11 22.81
CA CYS A 803 -23.17 -8.16 21.68
C CYS A 803 -21.78 -8.65 22.14
N SER A 804 -21.21 -9.64 21.43
CA SER A 804 -19.87 -10.16 21.72
C SER A 804 -19.13 -10.57 20.45
N PHE A 805 -17.80 -10.42 20.48
CA PHE A 805 -16.92 -10.89 19.41
C PHE A 805 -16.62 -12.37 19.61
N VAL A 806 -17.21 -13.21 18.76
CA VAL A 806 -17.21 -14.67 18.89
C VAL A 806 -16.83 -15.34 17.57
N GLN A 807 -16.51 -16.63 17.61
CA GLN A 807 -16.40 -17.43 16.39
C GLN A 807 -17.78 -17.50 15.73
N SER A 808 -17.85 -17.30 14.41
CA SER A 808 -19.12 -17.31 13.68
C SER A 808 -19.00 -18.07 12.37
N SER A 809 -20.10 -18.73 11.99
CA SER A 809 -20.30 -19.35 10.68
C SER A 809 -21.29 -18.56 9.80
N ILE A 810 -21.80 -17.42 10.28
CA ILE A 810 -22.81 -16.60 9.57
C ILE A 810 -22.19 -15.86 8.38
N THR A 811 -20.90 -15.53 8.46
CA THR A 811 -20.16 -14.86 7.39
C THR A 811 -18.90 -15.66 7.07
N GLU A 812 -18.21 -15.31 5.98
CA GLU A 812 -16.92 -15.92 5.64
C GLU A 812 -15.83 -15.63 6.69
N LEU A 813 -16.00 -14.58 7.51
CA LEU A 813 -15.06 -14.22 8.57
C LEU A 813 -15.15 -15.22 9.74
N PRO A 814 -14.04 -15.82 10.18
CA PRO A 814 -14.07 -16.83 11.24
C PRO A 814 -14.51 -16.27 12.59
N PHE A 815 -14.33 -14.97 12.84
CA PHE A 815 -14.78 -14.28 14.03
C PHE A 815 -15.49 -12.98 13.67
N LEU A 816 -16.61 -12.71 14.35
CA LEU A 816 -17.41 -11.51 14.12
C LEU A 816 -18.10 -11.08 15.41
N LEU A 817 -18.21 -9.77 15.62
CA LEU A 817 -19.07 -9.20 16.66
C LEU A 817 -20.52 -9.34 16.22
N LEU A 818 -21.26 -10.15 16.96
CA LEU A 818 -22.67 -10.45 16.74
C LEU A 818 -23.48 -10.15 18.00
N ARG A 819 -24.78 -9.92 17.79
CA ARG A 819 -25.77 -9.66 18.84
C ARG A 819 -26.45 -10.94 19.27
#